data_AF-A0A522S1Z1-F1
#
_entry.id   AF-A0A522S1Z1-F1
#
_cell.length_a   1.000
_cell.length_b   1.000
_cell.length_c   1.000
_cell.angle_alpha   90.00
_cell.angle_beta   90.00
_cell.angle_gamma   90.00
#
_symmetry.space_group_name_H-M   'P 1'
#
loop_
_entity.id
_entity.type
_entity.pdbx_description
1 polymer ?
#
loop_
_entity_poly.entity_id
_entity_poly.type
_entity_poly.pdbx_seq_one_letter_code
_entity_poly.pdbx_strand_id
1 'polypeptide(L)'
;MTGPTRSARSDLQVLGSAGYSVWLTAAGTGNSHWNGLALSRWRPDGQAAEQGAYVYVRDVATGRFWSATAAPCGGSVECWRDEAMVRFARRDAAITTTLEVAVDPEHAVEVRGVGLRNAGSRKHELELTSYLELALNTPRADDAHPAYSKMFVQTALEGGVLLAWRRKKDAAEPDVWIAQTLVVEGAEAGSREQETDRARFIGRDGSLAAPAALESGHPLSGTAGTVLDPVFSLRTRIQVAPKQTRRLAFVTAAAASREAVLALIRGYRTPAACAGVFARARAAAQAQAAPGVGTGAARTFQVFAGALAGSDHGWRADAAARAEGEGGAPVLWAKGISGDLPIVLVRVADAAQTRLVAALLQAQAFWRARQLPADVVVLDAGDEATHAALADLSGAAQAGGQSQGSVFVLRAGQIDARLRAGLHTAACIVLDAGAGGLAAQIRRHAQDASTRAGTPVARSRQALRGGEPIGVPVPASLEYWNGLGGFGADGREYVTVLRDGMHTPAPWSHIVANPGFGFLVTATGGGYAWAGNSQQNQLTRWSNDAVCDPAGESFLLRDCADGSEWSATATPVRARGAAYVARFGAGYARFDACVQGIDTQLTQCVAGADAVKLSRLRVHNSSGRRRRLQVAQVVDWLLGPIGSDPRATTQASADTARRACFARNAWRDEFAQATAFVACGTPGAVPGNDGNARSAVVATLELAPAASADIVFLLGEGADQATAEALAAHYQGVGFDRVLDATAQAWEQTFAPLQVTTPVRSIDLLVNRWLPYQVLACRLWARTAFYQASGAFGFRDQLQDVGALCLTRPDLARAHILLSASRQFEAGDAQHWWLPPSGKGVRTRIVDDRLWLPYIVAHYVATTGDAAILDEQVPFLRADALQPGQTDAFFAPATATAGGALFEHCARAIEVSLATGAHGLPLMGTGDWNDGMNRVGAGGRGESVWMGWFLITVINGFAPLAADRADARTERWRDHARALQLALETKAWDGGWYRRAFYDDGTPLGTAADTECRIESMAQSWAVISGAADRERARRAMDAVGENLVRRNDGLVALFSAPFDQTPHDPGYIKGYPPGLRENGGQYTHGSIWSLIAFALLGDGERVGDLLEIFDPVRKAATPAQAARYKVEPYVQCADVYAVEPHTGRGGCTWYSGSAGWFYRAIVEWVLGLKLQGDRLCIVPCIPRNWPEFSIRCQRGTTAYEVTVENPHGACGGVAAIELDGVTLQGSRAGVALVDDGATHHVRMTLQKEPS
;
A
#
# COMPACT_ATOMS: atom_id res chain seq x y z
N MET A 1 52.30 10.95 7.82
CA MET A 1 51.50 9.75 7.52
C MET A 1 51.15 9.80 6.04
N THR A 2 51.76 8.92 5.26
CA THR A 2 51.60 8.78 3.81
C THR A 2 50.13 8.51 3.46
N GLY A 3 49.57 9.32 2.56
CA GLY A 3 48.17 9.20 2.14
C GLY A 3 47.90 7.83 1.52
N PRO A 4 46.74 7.21 1.79
CA PRO A 4 46.42 5.94 1.17
C PRO A 4 46.00 6.17 -0.28
N THR A 5 46.69 5.48 -1.18
CA THR A 5 46.26 5.15 -2.54
C THR A 5 44.78 4.72 -2.55
N ARG A 6 43.99 5.22 -3.52
CA ARG A 6 42.61 4.80 -3.82
C ARG A 6 42.58 3.30 -4.15
N SER A 7 42.54 2.42 -3.16
CA SER A 7 42.13 1.03 -3.35
C SER A 7 40.61 0.99 -3.54
N ALA A 8 40.07 -0.01 -4.24
CA ALA A 8 38.63 -0.29 -4.19
C ALA A 8 38.21 -0.41 -2.72
N ARG A 9 37.38 0.52 -2.27
CA ARG A 9 36.76 0.49 -0.95
C ARG A 9 35.31 0.11 -1.19
N SER A 10 34.78 -0.82 -0.40
CA SER A 10 33.33 -1.09 -0.35
C SER A 10 32.55 0.22 -0.27
N ASP A 11 31.35 0.31 -0.81
CA ASP A 11 30.47 1.44 -0.52
C ASP A 11 29.78 1.29 0.85
N LEU A 12 29.64 0.05 1.34
CA LEU A 12 28.95 -0.31 2.59
C LEU A 12 29.91 -0.94 3.61
N GLN A 13 29.83 -0.50 4.87
CA GLN A 13 30.52 -1.13 6.00
C GLN A 13 29.51 -1.83 6.90
N VAL A 14 29.78 -3.09 7.26
CA VAL A 14 28.96 -3.86 8.21
C VAL A 14 29.69 -4.03 9.53
N LEU A 15 29.10 -3.53 10.62
CA LEU A 15 29.64 -3.57 11.99
C LEU A 15 28.82 -4.52 12.88
N GLY A 16 29.43 -5.02 13.96
CA GLY A 16 28.73 -5.78 15.00
C GLY A 16 28.86 -7.30 14.87
N SER A 17 27.83 -8.01 15.35
CA SER A 17 27.77 -9.45 15.51
C SER A 17 26.41 -10.03 15.11
N ALA A 18 26.22 -11.34 15.34
CA ALA A 18 24.99 -12.05 15.02
C ALA A 18 23.81 -11.52 15.86
N GLY A 19 24.07 -10.99 17.05
CA GLY A 19 23.05 -10.43 17.94
C GLY A 19 22.65 -8.99 17.60
N TYR A 20 23.58 -8.16 17.11
CA TYR A 20 23.30 -6.78 16.70
C TYR A 20 24.29 -6.32 15.63
N SER A 21 23.80 -5.72 14.54
CA SER A 21 24.66 -5.22 13.47
C SER A 21 24.19 -3.87 12.94
N VAL A 22 25.13 -3.10 12.40
CA VAL A 22 24.88 -1.80 11.76
C VAL A 22 25.50 -1.80 10.39
N TRP A 23 24.71 -1.44 9.38
CA TRP A 23 25.17 -1.33 8.00
C TRP A 23 25.21 0.15 7.65
N LEU A 24 26.33 0.65 7.14
CA LEU A 24 26.52 2.08 6.93
C LEU A 24 27.35 2.39 5.68
N THR A 25 26.83 3.25 4.82
CA THR A 25 27.50 3.68 3.59
C THR A 25 28.53 4.77 3.84
N ALA A 26 29.40 5.04 2.87
CA ALA A 26 30.31 6.18 2.90
C ALA A 26 29.58 7.55 2.93
N ALA A 27 28.32 7.60 2.50
CA ALA A 27 27.46 8.78 2.60
C ALA A 27 26.80 8.94 3.97
N GLY A 28 26.80 7.89 4.82
CA GLY A 28 26.16 7.86 6.13
C GLY A 28 24.71 7.37 6.13
N THR A 29 24.22 6.83 5.01
CA THR A 29 22.93 6.12 4.94
C THR A 29 23.11 4.69 5.45
N GLY A 30 22.05 4.06 5.97
CA GLY A 30 22.15 2.70 6.50
C GLY A 30 21.08 2.36 7.53
N ASN A 31 21.16 1.14 8.08
CA ASN A 31 20.23 0.62 9.09
C ASN A 31 20.92 -0.17 10.21
N SER A 32 20.13 -0.53 11.21
CA SER A 32 20.52 -1.38 12.34
C SER A 32 19.64 -2.64 12.35
N HIS A 33 20.22 -3.78 12.72
CA HIS A 33 19.53 -5.08 12.78
C HIS A 33 19.76 -5.80 14.12
N TRP A 34 18.77 -6.55 14.56
CA TRP A 34 18.83 -7.40 15.76
C TRP A 34 18.16 -8.74 15.49
N ASN A 35 18.92 -9.84 15.61
CA ASN A 35 18.45 -11.21 15.38
C ASN A 35 17.69 -11.42 14.05
N GLY A 36 18.14 -10.78 12.96
CA GLY A 36 17.53 -10.88 11.62
C GLY A 36 16.35 -9.92 11.39
N LEU A 37 15.94 -9.15 12.41
CA LEU A 37 14.95 -8.07 12.27
C LEU A 37 15.65 -6.77 11.92
N ALA A 38 15.11 -6.03 10.95
CA ALA A 38 15.47 -4.63 10.76
C ALA A 38 14.88 -3.81 11.93
N LEU A 39 15.76 -3.13 12.66
CA LEU A 39 15.35 -2.16 13.67
C LEU A 39 14.97 -0.84 13.03
N SER A 40 15.72 -0.45 11.99
CA SER A 40 15.48 0.78 11.22
C SER A 40 15.36 0.56 9.72
N ARG A 41 14.61 1.45 9.06
CA ARG A 41 14.40 1.39 7.60
C ARG A 41 15.61 1.91 6.85
N TRP A 42 15.96 1.20 5.78
CA TRP A 42 16.93 1.64 4.79
C TRP A 42 16.76 0.82 3.52
N ARG A 43 16.79 1.49 2.38
CA ARG A 43 16.86 0.87 1.07
C ARG A 43 18.15 1.27 0.36
N PRO A 44 18.79 0.31 -0.34
CA PRO A 44 20.05 0.53 -1.04
C PRO A 44 19.88 1.22 -2.41
N ASP A 45 18.67 1.67 -2.78
CA ASP A 45 18.41 2.31 -4.07
C ASP A 45 18.87 3.77 -4.11
N GLY A 46 19.03 4.33 -5.33
CA GLY A 46 19.62 5.67 -5.54
C GLY A 46 18.84 6.84 -4.93
N GLN A 47 17.69 6.60 -4.29
CA GLN A 47 16.95 7.58 -3.49
C GLN A 47 17.31 7.52 -1.98
N ALA A 48 18.35 6.74 -1.61
CA ALA A 48 18.78 6.37 -0.25
C ALA A 48 19.00 7.52 0.77
N ALA A 49 19.03 8.78 0.36
CA ALA A 49 19.12 9.89 1.32
C ALA A 49 17.83 10.10 2.13
N GLU A 50 16.69 9.54 1.69
CA GLU A 50 15.39 9.70 2.35
C GLU A 50 15.09 8.65 3.44
N GLN A 51 16.01 7.70 3.70
CA GLN A 51 15.87 6.71 4.77
C GLN A 51 17.21 6.49 5.50
N GLY A 52 17.15 6.19 6.80
CA GLY A 52 18.31 5.83 7.59
C GLY A 52 18.38 6.52 8.96
N ALA A 53 19.59 6.53 9.54
CA ALA A 53 19.86 7.04 10.88
C ALA A 53 20.81 8.24 10.83
N TYR A 54 20.31 9.42 11.16
CA TYR A 54 21.03 10.69 10.98
C TYR A 54 21.20 11.47 12.28
N VAL A 55 22.24 12.31 12.30
CA VAL A 55 22.44 13.33 13.33
C VAL A 55 22.59 14.67 12.64
N TYR A 56 21.70 15.60 12.95
CA TYR A 56 21.73 16.97 12.47
C TYR A 56 22.38 17.89 13.49
N VAL A 57 23.07 18.91 12.99
CA VAL A 57 23.63 20.01 13.76
C VAL A 57 23.07 21.30 13.19
N ARG A 58 22.45 22.13 14.04
CA ARG A 58 21.90 23.44 13.68
C ARG A 58 22.54 24.52 14.54
N ASP A 59 23.06 25.56 13.91
CA ASP A 59 23.52 26.76 14.61
C ASP A 59 22.31 27.65 14.93
N VAL A 60 22.00 27.82 16.21
CA VAL A 60 20.78 28.50 16.67
C VAL A 60 20.76 29.96 16.25
N ALA A 61 21.92 30.62 16.23
CA ALA A 61 22.01 32.05 15.91
C ALA A 61 21.80 32.33 14.42
N THR A 62 22.22 31.41 13.55
CA THR A 62 22.11 31.59 12.08
C THR A 62 20.95 30.82 11.45
N GLY A 63 20.39 29.83 12.15
CA GLY A 63 19.39 28.90 11.63
C GLY A 63 19.92 27.89 10.61
N ARG A 64 21.20 27.96 10.22
CA ARG A 64 21.80 27.02 9.26
C ARG A 64 22.00 25.67 9.93
N PHE A 65 21.66 24.59 9.21
CA PHE A 65 21.87 23.22 9.67
C PHE A 65 22.56 22.35 8.61
N TRP A 66 23.16 21.26 9.08
CA TRP A 66 23.78 20.22 8.28
C TRP A 66 23.65 18.87 8.99
N SER A 67 23.83 17.77 8.28
CA SER A 67 23.98 16.44 8.87
C SER A 67 25.45 16.14 9.15
N ALA A 68 25.74 15.35 10.19
CA ALA A 68 27.10 14.95 10.55
C ALA A 68 27.78 14.11 9.45
N THR A 69 26.98 13.51 8.57
CA THR A 69 27.36 12.73 7.39
C THR A 69 27.11 13.52 6.10
N ALA A 70 27.38 12.95 4.93
CA ALA A 70 27.03 13.60 3.66
C ALA A 70 25.51 13.56 3.43
N ALA A 71 24.88 12.40 3.58
CA ALA A 71 23.43 12.31 3.59
C ALA A 71 22.87 12.75 4.95
N PRO A 72 21.65 13.31 4.99
CA PRO A 72 20.78 13.64 3.86
C PRO A 72 21.00 15.06 3.30
N CYS A 73 21.77 15.92 3.97
CA CYS A 73 21.86 17.35 3.61
C CYS A 73 22.82 17.66 2.44
N GLY A 74 23.61 16.67 2.02
CA GLY A 74 24.75 16.82 1.11
C GLY A 74 25.99 17.42 1.80
N GLY A 75 26.97 17.79 0.98
CA GLY A 75 28.24 18.36 1.40
C GLY A 75 29.40 17.38 1.34
N SER A 76 30.62 17.91 1.50
CA SER A 76 31.85 17.11 1.50
C SER A 76 32.13 16.56 2.90
N VAL A 77 32.32 15.25 3.00
CA VAL A 77 32.65 14.55 4.25
C VAL A 77 33.84 13.64 4.03
N GLU A 78 34.76 13.60 4.99
CA GLU A 78 35.79 12.59 5.06
C GLU A 78 35.26 11.37 5.82
N CYS A 79 35.36 10.18 5.23
CA CYS A 79 34.90 8.93 5.82
C CYS A 79 36.07 7.94 5.99
N TRP A 80 36.26 7.45 7.22
CA TRP A 80 37.19 6.38 7.58
C TRP A 80 36.42 5.17 8.06
N ARG A 81 36.86 3.98 7.64
CA ARG A 81 36.19 2.72 7.91
C ARG A 81 37.22 1.67 8.32
N ASP A 82 36.93 0.97 9.39
CA ASP A 82 37.62 -0.25 9.78
C ASP A 82 36.59 -1.27 10.33
N GLU A 83 37.06 -2.42 10.79
CA GLU A 83 36.19 -3.51 11.27
C GLU A 83 35.48 -3.20 12.59
N ALA A 84 36.00 -2.26 13.38
CA ALA A 84 35.45 -1.89 14.67
C ALA A 84 34.49 -0.69 14.57
N MET A 85 34.73 0.24 13.64
CA MET A 85 33.94 1.46 13.54
C MET A 85 33.99 2.17 12.18
N VAL A 86 33.03 3.07 12.02
CA VAL A 86 33.02 4.09 10.96
C VAL A 86 33.14 5.47 11.59
N ARG A 87 33.98 6.32 11.00
CA ARG A 87 34.15 7.72 11.40
C ARG A 87 33.88 8.65 10.21
N PHE A 88 33.13 9.71 10.46
CA PHE A 88 32.91 10.83 9.54
C PHE A 88 33.49 12.11 10.14
N ALA A 89 34.05 12.98 9.30
CA ALA A 89 34.39 14.34 9.67
C ALA A 89 34.04 15.32 8.55
N ARG A 90 33.43 16.43 8.91
CA ARG A 90 33.15 17.55 8.00
C ARG A 90 33.34 18.87 8.72
N ARG A 91 33.52 19.93 7.93
CA ARG A 91 33.69 21.29 8.42
C ARG A 91 32.67 22.21 7.79
N ASP A 92 31.88 22.85 8.63
CA ASP A 92 30.85 23.81 8.25
C ASP A 92 31.19 25.14 8.95
N ALA A 93 31.74 26.08 8.17
CA ALA A 93 32.34 27.32 8.66
C ALA A 93 33.41 27.09 9.77
N ALA A 94 33.12 27.53 11.00
CA ALA A 94 34.03 27.43 12.15
C ALA A 94 33.89 26.12 12.93
N ILE A 95 32.86 25.32 12.65
CA ILE A 95 32.55 24.11 13.38
C ILE A 95 33.03 22.89 12.60
N THR A 96 33.80 22.03 13.27
CA THR A 96 34.12 20.68 12.78
C THR A 96 33.22 19.69 13.51
N THR A 97 32.45 18.93 12.75
CA THR A 97 31.59 17.84 13.26
C THR A 97 32.27 16.52 12.96
N THR A 98 32.38 15.67 13.97
CA THR A 98 32.85 14.29 13.86
C THR A 98 31.76 13.36 14.33
N LEU A 99 31.49 12.28 13.59
CA LEU A 99 30.57 11.21 13.98
C LEU A 99 31.33 9.89 13.98
N GLU A 100 31.24 9.13 15.06
CA GLU A 100 31.82 7.80 15.21
C GLU A 100 30.71 6.80 15.53
N VAL A 101 30.68 5.67 14.82
CA VAL A 101 29.66 4.62 14.99
C VAL A 101 30.33 3.30 15.31
N ALA A 102 29.94 2.67 16.42
CA ALA A 102 30.41 1.35 16.83
C ALA A 102 29.28 0.55 17.51
N VAL A 103 29.41 -0.77 17.46
CA VAL A 103 28.51 -1.72 18.14
C VAL A 103 29.29 -2.38 19.28
N ASP A 104 28.66 -2.50 20.45
CA ASP A 104 29.25 -3.23 21.57
C ASP A 104 29.34 -4.73 21.22
N PRO A 105 30.51 -5.38 21.39
CA PRO A 105 30.67 -6.78 21.01
C PRO A 105 29.94 -7.76 21.94
N GLU A 106 29.58 -7.34 23.16
CA GLU A 106 28.97 -8.19 24.19
C GLU A 106 27.47 -7.92 24.35
N HIS A 107 27.03 -6.70 24.04
CA HIS A 107 25.65 -6.27 24.23
C HIS A 107 25.01 -5.79 22.93
N ALA A 108 23.70 -5.95 22.79
CA ALA A 108 22.91 -5.45 21.67
C ALA A 108 22.74 -3.92 21.75
N VAL A 109 23.86 -3.19 21.66
CA VAL A 109 23.96 -1.75 21.86
C VAL A 109 24.84 -1.12 20.78
N GLU A 110 24.29 -0.11 20.11
CA GLU A 110 24.98 0.77 19.17
C GLU A 110 25.22 2.13 19.82
N VAL A 111 26.43 2.68 19.62
CA VAL A 111 26.80 4.02 20.05
C VAL A 111 27.20 4.88 18.85
N ARG A 112 26.50 6.01 18.70
CA ARG A 112 26.82 7.09 17.75
C ARG A 112 27.39 8.29 18.50
N GLY A 113 28.72 8.37 18.58
CA GLY A 113 29.46 9.44 19.25
C GLY A 113 29.65 10.65 18.35
N VAL A 114 29.29 11.84 18.82
CA VAL A 114 29.39 13.10 18.08
C VAL A 114 30.36 14.03 18.78
N GLY A 115 31.38 14.49 18.06
CA GLY A 115 32.32 15.52 18.51
C GLY A 115 32.14 16.82 17.76
N LEU A 116 32.02 17.93 18.48
CA LEU A 116 31.89 19.28 17.94
C LEU A 116 33.06 20.15 18.38
N ARG A 117 33.91 20.56 17.44
CA ARG A 117 35.05 21.43 17.70
C ARG A 117 34.83 22.81 17.09
N ASN A 118 34.91 23.85 17.90
CA ASN A 118 34.84 25.23 17.45
C ASN A 118 36.25 25.77 17.20
N ALA A 119 36.64 25.91 15.93
CA ALA A 119 37.92 26.49 15.54
C ALA A 119 37.90 28.03 15.48
N GLY A 120 36.72 28.65 15.60
CA GLY A 120 36.52 30.10 15.52
C GLY A 120 36.84 30.85 16.81
N SER A 121 36.49 32.14 16.82
CA SER A 121 36.67 33.08 17.93
C SER A 121 35.39 33.41 18.69
N ARG A 122 34.22 33.01 18.16
CA ARG A 122 32.90 33.26 18.77
C ARG A 122 32.37 32.00 19.45
N LYS A 123 31.60 32.17 20.52
CA LYS A 123 30.83 31.07 21.13
C LYS A 123 29.68 30.69 20.20
N HIS A 124 29.45 29.40 20.01
CA HIS A 124 28.30 28.89 19.26
C HIS A 124 27.36 28.13 20.20
N GLU A 125 26.06 28.39 20.06
CA GLU A 125 25.01 27.55 20.60
C GLU A 125 24.51 26.64 19.48
N LEU A 126 24.74 25.34 19.66
CA LEU A 126 24.46 24.32 18.66
C LEU A 126 23.36 23.39 19.17
N GLU A 127 22.40 23.14 18.31
CA GLU A 127 21.34 22.17 18.53
C GLU A 127 21.69 20.88 17.77
N LEU A 128 21.64 19.75 18.48
CA LEU A 128 21.87 18.42 17.90
C LEU A 128 20.57 17.65 17.95
N THR A 129 20.17 17.08 16.81
CA THR A 129 18.92 16.33 16.67
C THR A 129 19.22 14.98 16.02
N SER A 130 18.91 13.86 16.68
CA SER A 130 18.94 12.54 16.04
C SER A 130 17.70 12.28 15.21
N TYR A 131 17.80 11.33 14.29
CA TYR A 131 16.68 10.79 13.54
C TYR A 131 16.93 9.31 13.25
N LEU A 132 15.95 8.45 13.53
CA LEU A 132 15.98 7.03 13.24
C LEU A 132 14.56 6.56 12.91
N GLU A 133 14.33 6.10 11.68
CA GLU A 133 13.03 5.55 11.28
C GLU A 133 12.89 4.07 11.68
N LEU A 134 11.78 3.70 12.35
CA LEU A 134 11.62 2.37 12.96
C LEU A 134 10.89 1.38 12.05
N ALA A 135 11.45 0.17 11.90
CA ALA A 135 10.86 -0.96 11.17
C ALA A 135 10.33 -2.06 12.11
N LEU A 136 11.20 -2.58 12.99
CA LEU A 136 10.92 -3.64 13.96
C LEU A 136 10.31 -4.91 13.36
N ASN A 137 10.74 -5.30 12.15
CA ASN A 137 10.20 -6.44 11.41
C ASN A 137 11.28 -7.05 10.52
N THR A 138 11.01 -8.19 9.88
CA THR A 138 11.88 -8.69 8.82
C THR A 138 11.90 -7.69 7.65
N PRO A 139 13.05 -7.46 6.99
CA PRO A 139 13.14 -6.52 5.87
C PRO A 139 12.09 -6.77 4.79
N ARG A 140 11.91 -8.04 4.39
CA ARG A 140 10.94 -8.44 3.37
C ARG A 140 9.49 -8.08 3.76
N ALA A 141 9.09 -8.34 5.00
CA ALA A 141 7.72 -8.05 5.44
C ALA A 141 7.46 -6.55 5.56
N ASP A 142 8.45 -5.75 6.00
CA ASP A 142 8.32 -4.30 6.02
C ASP A 142 8.26 -3.73 4.59
N ASP A 143 9.15 -4.17 3.69
CA ASP A 143 9.23 -3.69 2.32
C ASP A 143 8.00 -4.01 1.46
N ALA A 144 7.37 -5.17 1.69
CA ALA A 144 6.17 -5.57 0.99
C ALA A 144 4.98 -4.64 1.27
N HIS A 145 4.87 -4.10 2.50
CA HIS A 145 3.78 -3.20 2.87
C HIS A 145 4.11 -2.28 4.07
N PRO A 146 4.93 -1.22 3.88
CA PRO A 146 5.45 -0.40 4.98
C PRO A 146 4.36 0.25 5.85
N ALA A 147 3.33 0.83 5.22
CA ALA A 147 2.23 1.47 5.94
C ALA A 147 1.45 0.50 6.85
N TYR A 148 1.34 -0.78 6.47
CA TYR A 148 0.69 -1.80 7.29
C TYR A 148 1.63 -2.30 8.38
N SER A 149 2.89 -2.57 8.03
CA SER A 149 3.93 -3.02 8.97
C SER A 149 4.05 -2.07 10.17
N LYS A 150 4.06 -0.75 9.94
CA LYS A 150 4.26 0.26 11.00
C LYS A 150 3.07 0.49 11.93
N MET A 151 1.84 0.09 11.55
CA MET A 151 0.67 0.21 12.43
C MET A 151 0.80 -0.60 13.73
N PHE A 152 1.60 -1.67 13.70
CA PHE A 152 1.82 -2.54 14.85
C PHE A 152 2.91 -2.02 15.79
N VAL A 153 3.57 -0.92 15.47
CA VAL A 153 4.64 -0.36 16.31
C VAL A 153 4.05 0.70 17.24
N GLN A 154 4.34 0.57 18.53
CA GLN A 154 3.97 1.53 19.57
C GLN A 154 5.22 2.22 20.09
N THR A 155 5.07 3.46 20.56
CA THR A 155 6.16 4.25 21.13
C THR A 155 5.85 4.73 22.54
N ALA A 156 6.86 4.97 23.37
CA ALA A 156 6.71 5.52 24.72
C ALA A 156 7.90 6.41 25.10
N LEU A 157 7.68 7.30 26.08
CA LEU A 157 8.69 8.19 26.64
C LEU A 157 8.85 7.89 28.14
N GLU A 158 10.04 7.45 28.56
CA GLU A 158 10.29 7.08 29.95
C GLU A 158 11.65 7.59 30.44
N GLY A 159 11.65 8.54 31.38
CA GLY A 159 12.89 8.97 32.06
C GLY A 159 14.01 9.42 31.11
N GLY A 160 13.68 10.13 30.02
CA GLY A 160 14.63 10.58 28.99
C GLY A 160 15.07 9.50 28.01
N VAL A 161 14.32 8.40 27.91
CA VAL A 161 14.53 7.30 26.97
C VAL A 161 13.32 7.21 26.04
N LEU A 162 13.58 7.13 24.73
CA LEU A 162 12.57 6.75 23.75
C LEU A 162 12.49 5.22 23.73
N LEU A 163 11.27 4.67 23.80
CA LEU A 163 10.99 3.24 23.71
C LEU A 163 10.05 2.95 22.54
N ALA A 164 10.22 1.80 21.90
CA ALA A 164 9.27 1.29 20.93
C ALA A 164 9.26 -0.24 20.93
N TRP A 165 8.11 -0.81 20.59
CA TRP A 165 7.91 -2.25 20.48
C TRP A 165 6.87 -2.56 19.41
N ARG A 166 6.87 -3.80 18.93
CA ARG A 166 5.88 -4.30 17.97
C ARG A 166 4.81 -5.13 18.70
N ARG A 167 3.54 -4.83 18.47
CA ARG A 167 2.41 -5.68 18.85
C ARG A 167 2.38 -6.91 17.94
N LYS A 168 2.30 -8.10 18.54
CA LYS A 168 2.32 -9.37 17.82
C LYS A 168 0.99 -9.62 17.11
N LYS A 169 1.06 -10.13 15.89
CA LYS A 169 -0.09 -10.70 15.18
C LYS A 169 -0.22 -12.20 15.41
N ASP A 170 0.92 -12.86 15.58
CA ASP A 170 1.04 -14.28 15.88
C ASP A 170 1.90 -14.46 17.13
N ALA A 171 1.53 -15.41 17.99
CA ALA A 171 2.30 -15.74 19.19
C ALA A 171 3.73 -16.21 18.87
N ALA A 172 3.96 -16.77 17.67
CA ALA A 172 5.27 -17.18 17.19
C ALA A 172 6.18 -16.01 16.77
N GLU A 173 5.63 -14.80 16.58
CA GLU A 173 6.47 -13.62 16.31
C GLU A 173 7.39 -13.32 17.50
N PRO A 174 8.67 -12.97 17.25
CA PRO A 174 9.60 -12.65 18.32
C PRO A 174 9.19 -11.34 19.03
N ASP A 175 9.40 -11.28 20.35
CA ASP A 175 9.34 -10.02 21.07
C ASP A 175 10.52 -9.13 20.68
N VAL A 176 10.25 -7.87 20.39
CA VAL A 176 11.27 -6.87 20.07
C VAL A 176 10.96 -5.55 20.75
N TRP A 177 11.93 -5.08 21.54
CA TRP A 177 11.94 -3.78 22.20
C TRP A 177 13.21 -3.04 21.79
N ILE A 178 13.05 -1.79 21.36
CA ILE A 178 14.15 -0.87 21.06
C ILE A 178 14.09 0.33 21.99
N ALA A 179 15.24 0.82 22.42
CA ALA A 179 15.37 2.02 23.23
C ALA A 179 16.46 2.95 22.69
N GLN A 180 16.25 4.25 22.77
CA GLN A 180 17.28 5.25 22.48
C GLN A 180 17.41 6.28 23.61
N THR A 181 18.64 6.60 23.99
CA THR A 181 18.94 7.69 24.91
C THR A 181 20.10 8.56 24.42
N LEU A 182 20.23 9.73 25.04
CA LEU A 182 21.27 10.72 24.77
C LEU A 182 22.15 10.91 26.00
N VAL A 183 23.47 10.92 25.79
CA VAL A 183 24.48 11.16 26.81
C VAL A 183 25.33 12.35 26.40
N VAL A 184 25.44 13.38 27.24
CA VAL A 184 26.19 14.61 26.96
C VAL A 184 27.39 14.72 27.91
N GLU A 185 28.56 15.08 27.38
CA GLU A 185 29.74 15.39 28.20
C GLU A 185 29.72 16.87 28.64
N GLY A 186 29.47 17.09 29.93
CA GLY A 186 29.37 18.42 30.54
C GLY A 186 27.95 18.96 30.63
N ALA A 187 27.81 20.27 30.76
CA ALA A 187 26.51 20.93 30.92
C ALA A 187 25.75 21.08 29.59
N GLU A 188 24.47 20.71 29.59
CA GLU A 188 23.51 21.04 28.54
C GLU A 188 23.07 22.51 28.64
N ALA A 189 22.70 23.11 27.50
CA ALA A 189 22.28 24.51 27.41
C ALA A 189 20.75 24.68 27.33
N GLY A 190 19.97 23.63 27.60
CA GLY A 190 18.51 23.62 27.54
C GLY A 190 17.90 22.28 27.93
N SER A 191 16.57 22.17 27.85
CA SER A 191 15.85 20.90 28.04
C SER A 191 15.99 19.99 26.83
N ARG A 192 15.94 18.68 27.06
CA ARG A 192 15.87 17.69 25.98
C ARG A 192 14.48 17.66 25.36
N GLU A 193 14.42 17.59 24.04
CA GLU A 193 13.18 17.46 23.29
C GLU A 193 13.14 16.09 22.60
N GLN A 194 11.94 15.59 22.33
CA GLN A 194 11.69 14.22 21.85
C GLN A 194 10.62 14.23 20.76
N GLU A 195 10.78 13.39 19.75
CA GLU A 195 9.75 13.12 18.74
C GLU A 195 9.69 11.63 18.42
N THR A 196 8.48 11.11 18.27
CA THR A 196 8.26 9.75 17.78
C THR A 196 7.35 9.64 16.57
N ASP A 197 6.78 10.74 16.07
CA ASP A 197 5.99 10.79 14.83
C ASP A 197 6.80 11.36 13.66
N ARG A 198 7.01 10.55 12.62
CA ARG A 198 7.75 10.91 11.41
C ARG A 198 7.09 12.07 10.66
N ALA A 199 5.76 12.12 10.62
CA ALA A 199 5.02 13.17 9.92
C ALA A 199 5.25 14.53 10.59
N ARG A 200 5.40 14.56 11.93
CA ARG A 200 5.76 15.77 12.69
C ARG A 200 7.21 16.19 12.48
N PHE A 201 8.12 15.23 12.31
CA PHE A 201 9.53 15.50 12.09
C PHE A 201 9.82 16.06 10.68
N ILE A 202 9.42 15.31 9.65
CA ILE A 202 9.71 15.65 8.25
C ILE A 202 8.79 16.77 7.76
N GLY A 203 7.50 16.74 8.14
CA GLY A 203 6.45 17.54 7.54
C GLY A 203 5.92 16.92 6.24
N ARG A 204 4.65 17.20 5.92
CA ARG A 204 3.99 16.72 4.70
C ARG A 204 4.68 17.28 3.45
N ASP A 205 4.93 16.41 2.46
CA ASP A 205 5.74 16.64 1.25
C ASP A 205 7.15 17.18 1.53
N GLY A 206 7.65 16.95 2.76
CA GLY A 206 9.02 17.27 3.15
C GLY A 206 10.00 16.15 2.79
N SER A 207 11.27 16.38 3.12
CA SER A 207 12.36 15.42 2.92
C SER A 207 13.29 15.41 4.13
N LEU A 208 14.09 14.36 4.28
CA LEU A 208 15.14 14.34 5.30
C LEU A 208 16.28 15.31 5.02
N ALA A 209 16.43 15.77 3.78
CA ALA A 209 17.38 16.82 3.41
C ALA A 209 16.99 18.20 3.99
N ALA A 210 15.69 18.45 4.16
CA ALA A 210 15.12 19.68 4.69
C ALA A 210 13.86 19.40 5.53
N PRO A 211 14.01 18.82 6.74
CA PRO A 211 12.85 18.45 7.56
C PRO A 211 12.26 19.67 8.28
N ALA A 212 10.93 19.74 8.36
CA ALA A 212 10.19 20.85 8.96
C ALA A 212 10.60 21.13 10.43
N ALA A 213 10.94 20.08 11.19
CA ALA A 213 11.41 20.21 12.56
C ALA A 213 12.71 21.03 12.69
N LEU A 214 13.57 21.08 11.67
CA LEU A 214 14.82 21.86 11.68
C LEU A 214 14.67 23.24 11.06
N GLU A 215 13.82 23.37 10.04
CA GLU A 215 13.57 24.65 9.36
C GLU A 215 12.83 25.64 10.26
N SER A 216 11.79 25.17 10.96
CA SER A 216 10.98 26.01 11.85
C SER A 216 11.72 26.43 13.12
N GLY A 217 12.61 25.57 13.65
CA GLY A 217 13.26 25.76 14.94
C GLY A 217 12.31 25.67 16.15
N HIS A 218 11.07 25.21 15.95
CA HIS A 218 10.13 24.97 17.04
C HIS A 218 10.51 23.72 17.86
N PRO A 219 10.08 23.64 19.13
CA PRO A 219 10.28 22.45 19.93
C PRO A 219 9.66 21.20 19.29
N LEU A 220 10.31 20.04 19.46
CA LEU A 220 9.71 18.76 19.08
C LEU A 220 8.42 18.51 19.86
N SER A 221 7.45 17.81 19.25
CA SER A 221 6.08 17.75 19.76
C SER A 221 5.90 16.83 20.97
N GLY A 222 6.84 15.91 21.22
CA GLY A 222 6.77 14.97 22.34
C GLY A 222 5.67 13.92 22.20
N THR A 223 5.18 13.65 20.98
CA THR A 223 4.14 12.63 20.76
C THR A 223 4.66 11.22 21.04
N ALA A 224 3.77 10.35 21.55
CA ALA A 224 4.05 8.94 21.83
C ALA A 224 2.76 8.10 21.80
N GLY A 225 2.90 6.78 21.80
CA GLY A 225 1.80 5.81 21.76
C GLY A 225 1.54 5.30 20.35
N THR A 226 0.28 5.34 19.91
CA THR A 226 -0.11 4.98 18.54
C THR A 226 0.15 6.16 17.61
N VAL A 227 1.39 6.33 17.14
CA VAL A 227 1.78 7.45 16.25
C VAL A 227 1.56 7.19 14.76
N LEU A 228 1.30 5.93 14.37
CA LEU A 228 1.10 5.44 12.99
C LEU A 228 2.31 5.55 12.05
N ASP A 229 3.30 6.40 12.31
CA ASP A 229 4.53 6.51 11.52
C ASP A 229 5.75 6.73 12.43
N PRO A 230 6.29 5.68 13.05
CA PRO A 230 7.18 5.79 14.20
C PRO A 230 8.64 6.12 13.84
N VAL A 231 9.21 7.08 14.56
CA VAL A 231 10.64 7.43 14.55
C VAL A 231 11.18 7.51 15.97
N PHE A 232 12.51 7.56 16.11
CA PHE A 232 13.18 8.10 17.28
C PHE A 232 13.93 9.37 16.90
N SER A 233 13.67 10.45 17.63
CA SER A 233 14.40 11.70 17.52
C SER A 233 14.56 12.34 18.90
N LEU A 234 15.82 12.58 19.26
CA LEU A 234 16.23 13.25 20.48
C LEU A 234 16.96 14.53 20.10
N ARG A 235 16.58 15.63 20.74
CA ARG A 235 17.22 16.93 20.55
C ARG A 235 17.76 17.49 21.86
N THR A 236 18.93 18.11 21.79
CA THR A 236 19.50 18.91 22.88
C THR A 236 20.22 20.13 22.32
N ARG A 237 20.48 21.11 23.19
CA ARG A 237 21.31 22.28 22.91
C ARG A 237 22.57 22.25 23.75
N ILE A 238 23.69 22.60 23.15
CA ILE A 238 24.98 22.72 23.83
C ILE A 238 25.67 24.03 23.45
N GLN A 239 26.49 24.54 24.37
CA GLN A 239 27.38 25.66 24.09
C GLN A 239 28.81 25.17 23.84
N VAL A 240 29.40 25.63 22.74
CA VAL A 240 30.78 25.32 22.35
C VAL A 240 31.57 26.63 22.28
N ALA A 241 32.37 26.87 23.32
CA ALA A 241 33.23 28.05 23.42
C ALA A 241 34.34 28.04 22.34
N PRO A 242 34.97 29.19 22.05
CA PRO A 242 36.11 29.26 21.13
C PRO A 242 37.19 28.25 21.51
N LYS A 243 37.72 27.52 20.51
CA LYS A 243 38.74 26.47 20.66
C LYS A 243 38.32 25.25 21.49
N GLN A 244 37.10 25.20 21.99
CA GLN A 244 36.58 24.08 22.76
C GLN A 244 36.14 22.93 21.85
N THR A 245 36.21 21.71 22.41
CA THR A 245 35.53 20.53 21.86
C THR A 245 34.49 20.05 22.86
N ARG A 246 33.29 19.71 22.38
CA ARG A 246 32.24 19.04 23.14
C ARG A 246 31.94 17.68 22.52
N ARG A 247 31.55 16.72 23.34
CA ARG A 247 31.16 15.38 22.89
C ARG A 247 29.81 15.00 23.47
N LEU A 248 29.07 14.22 22.70
CA LEU A 248 27.85 13.55 23.12
C LEU A 248 27.71 12.21 22.39
N ALA A 249 26.81 11.36 22.85
CA ALA A 249 26.54 10.07 22.25
C ALA A 249 25.04 9.77 22.24
N PHE A 250 24.55 9.28 21.10
CA PHE A 250 23.25 8.63 21.01
C PHE A 250 23.47 7.12 21.16
N VAL A 251 22.78 6.53 22.12
CA VAL A 251 22.88 5.10 22.44
C VAL A 251 21.56 4.44 22.05
N THR A 252 21.62 3.44 21.17
CA THR A 252 20.46 2.64 20.76
C THR A 252 20.66 1.20 21.22
N ALA A 253 19.66 0.62 21.87
CA ALA A 253 19.71 -0.75 22.38
C ALA A 253 18.48 -1.54 21.95
N ALA A 254 18.62 -2.86 21.80
CA ALA A 254 17.50 -3.76 21.53
C ALA A 254 17.51 -4.99 22.45
N ALA A 255 16.32 -5.47 22.84
CA ALA A 255 16.14 -6.68 23.64
C ALA A 255 14.76 -7.31 23.41
N ALA A 256 14.55 -8.51 23.97
CA ALA A 256 13.27 -9.22 23.92
C ALA A 256 12.22 -8.72 24.94
N SER A 257 12.59 -7.82 25.86
CA SER A 257 11.64 -7.26 26.83
C SER A 257 11.96 -5.82 27.19
N ARG A 258 10.93 -5.12 27.68
CA ARG A 258 11.04 -3.75 28.18
C ARG A 258 12.08 -3.63 29.29
N GLU A 259 12.05 -4.54 30.26
CA GLU A 259 12.94 -4.53 31.42
C GLU A 259 14.39 -4.73 31.00
N ALA A 260 14.63 -5.65 30.04
CA ALA A 260 15.96 -5.95 29.52
C ALA A 260 16.54 -4.77 28.74
N VAL A 261 15.77 -4.13 27.84
CA VAL A 261 16.28 -3.00 27.05
C VAL A 261 16.57 -1.79 27.94
N LEU A 262 15.75 -1.54 28.96
CA LEU A 262 16.00 -0.48 29.95
C LEU A 262 17.22 -0.78 30.83
N ALA A 263 17.45 -2.06 31.18
CA ALA A 263 18.66 -2.48 31.89
C ALA A 263 19.93 -2.23 31.07
N LEU A 264 19.90 -2.55 29.76
CA LEU A 264 20.99 -2.21 28.84
C LEU A 264 21.24 -0.71 28.87
N ILE A 265 20.21 0.12 28.59
CA ILE A 265 20.36 1.58 28.55
C ILE A 265 20.99 2.15 29.83
N ARG A 266 20.60 1.67 31.03
CA ARG A 266 21.18 2.12 32.30
C ARG A 266 22.71 1.98 32.35
N GLY A 267 23.26 0.91 31.78
CA GLY A 267 24.70 0.65 31.73
C GLY A 267 25.49 1.63 30.86
N TYR A 268 24.84 2.34 29.94
CA TYR A 268 25.49 3.23 28.96
C TYR A 268 25.18 4.72 29.19
N ARG A 269 24.58 5.11 30.32
CA ARG A 269 24.17 6.51 30.60
C ARG A 269 25.31 7.49 30.92
N THR A 270 26.57 7.04 30.92
CA THR A 270 27.73 7.90 31.23
C THR A 270 28.64 8.08 30.01
N PRO A 271 29.31 9.25 29.86
CA PRO A 271 30.28 9.46 28.78
C PRO A 271 31.39 8.40 28.75
N ALA A 272 31.85 7.95 29.92
CA ALA A 272 32.88 6.91 30.04
C ALA A 272 32.40 5.55 29.50
N ALA A 273 31.16 5.15 29.80
CA ALA A 273 30.58 3.92 29.28
C ALA A 273 30.46 3.94 27.74
N CYS A 274 30.00 5.06 27.17
CA CYS A 274 29.94 5.26 25.73
C CYS A 274 31.32 5.20 25.08
N ALA A 275 32.32 5.87 25.66
CA ALA A 275 33.70 5.83 25.17
C ALA A 275 34.30 4.40 25.22
N GLY A 276 33.93 3.62 26.23
CA GLY A 276 34.36 2.22 26.40
C GLY A 276 33.94 1.30 25.25
N VAL A 277 32.78 1.55 24.61
CA VAL A 277 32.29 0.75 23.46
C VAL A 277 33.30 0.78 22.32
N PHE A 278 33.81 1.96 21.98
CA PHE A 278 34.80 2.13 20.91
C PHE A 278 36.11 1.39 21.20
N ALA A 279 36.52 1.29 22.46
CA ALA A 279 37.70 0.53 22.87
C ALA A 279 37.45 -0.99 22.78
N ARG A 280 36.31 -1.47 23.29
CA ARG A 280 35.91 -2.88 23.21
C ARG A 280 35.74 -3.35 21.77
N ALA A 281 35.07 -2.55 20.93
CA ALA A 281 34.90 -2.87 19.51
C ALA A 281 36.25 -3.03 18.79
N ARG A 282 37.24 -2.17 19.08
CA ARG A 282 38.60 -2.31 18.53
C ARG A 282 39.31 -3.56 19.03
N ALA A 283 39.21 -3.87 20.32
CA ALA A 283 39.79 -5.08 20.89
C ALA A 283 39.15 -6.35 20.28
N ALA A 284 37.82 -6.36 20.13
CA ALA A 284 37.09 -7.46 19.51
C ALA A 284 37.45 -7.65 18.03
N ALA A 285 37.56 -6.56 17.26
CA ALA A 285 38.00 -6.64 15.86
C ALA A 285 39.44 -7.18 15.72
N GLN A 286 40.32 -6.88 16.68
CA GLN A 286 41.67 -7.46 16.73
C GLN A 286 41.67 -8.94 17.13
N ALA A 287 40.74 -9.36 18.00
CA ALA A 287 40.63 -10.73 18.49
C ALA A 287 39.85 -11.68 17.55
N GLN A 288 38.91 -11.18 16.75
CA GLN A 288 38.09 -11.93 15.78
C GLN A 288 38.83 -12.37 14.50
N ALA A 289 40.16 -12.31 14.47
CA ALA A 289 40.93 -13.10 13.52
C ALA A 289 40.70 -14.59 13.83
N ALA A 290 39.67 -15.20 13.22
CA ALA A 290 39.41 -16.63 13.35
C ALA A 290 40.70 -17.42 13.06
N PRO A 291 40.89 -18.62 13.65
CA PRO A 291 42.05 -19.45 13.31
C PRO A 291 42.10 -19.68 11.79
N GLY A 292 43.12 -19.13 11.12
CA GLY A 292 43.28 -19.20 9.66
C GLY A 292 42.78 -18.00 8.83
N VAL A 293 42.16 -16.99 9.44
CA VAL A 293 41.68 -15.76 8.77
C VAL A 293 42.43 -14.54 9.31
N GLY A 294 43.52 -14.13 8.64
CA GLY A 294 44.26 -12.93 9.03
C GLY A 294 43.43 -11.64 8.86
N THR A 295 43.81 -10.56 9.54
CA THR A 295 43.17 -9.22 9.47
C THR A 295 43.05 -8.62 8.04
N GLY A 296 43.75 -9.17 7.05
CA GLY A 296 43.58 -8.83 5.64
C GLY A 296 42.31 -9.43 5.00
N ALA A 297 41.79 -10.54 5.52
CA ALA A 297 40.66 -11.27 4.93
C ALA A 297 39.30 -10.64 5.28
N ALA A 298 39.06 -10.18 6.51
CA ALA A 298 37.82 -9.48 6.85
C ALA A 298 37.64 -8.16 6.08
N ARG A 299 38.71 -7.37 5.88
CA ARG A 299 38.73 -6.25 4.93
C ARG A 299 38.37 -6.64 3.50
N THR A 300 38.82 -7.81 3.05
CA THR A 300 38.50 -8.36 1.73
C THR A 300 37.02 -8.73 1.64
N PHE A 301 36.45 -9.34 2.68
CA PHE A 301 35.04 -9.74 2.72
C PHE A 301 34.08 -8.54 2.75
N GLN A 302 34.48 -7.44 3.42
CA GLN A 302 33.68 -6.20 3.46
C GLN A 302 33.46 -5.57 2.08
N VAL A 303 34.38 -5.77 1.11
CA VAL A 303 34.25 -5.22 -0.26
C VAL A 303 32.96 -5.67 -0.95
N PHE A 304 32.48 -6.87 -0.63
CA PHE A 304 31.28 -7.46 -1.23
C PHE A 304 29.98 -7.06 -0.52
N ALA A 305 30.05 -6.42 0.65
CA ALA A 305 28.86 -6.11 1.45
C ALA A 305 27.86 -5.23 0.70
N GLY A 306 28.35 -4.24 -0.07
CA GLY A 306 27.49 -3.39 -0.89
C GLY A 306 26.75 -4.16 -1.99
N ALA A 307 27.38 -5.17 -2.59
CA ALA A 307 26.75 -5.99 -3.62
C ALA A 307 25.68 -6.93 -3.04
N LEU A 308 25.97 -7.54 -1.88
CA LEU A 308 25.01 -8.38 -1.16
C LEU A 308 23.79 -7.57 -0.68
N ALA A 309 24.02 -6.35 -0.20
CA ALA A 309 22.96 -5.45 0.25
C ALA A 309 22.26 -4.71 -0.91
N GLY A 310 22.69 -4.87 -2.17
CA GLY A 310 22.06 -4.24 -3.33
C GLY A 310 22.40 -2.75 -3.55
N SER A 311 23.44 -2.22 -2.90
CA SER A 311 23.91 -0.84 -3.11
C SER A 311 24.98 -0.74 -4.21
N ASP A 312 25.58 -1.87 -4.59
CA ASP A 312 26.60 -1.96 -5.66
C ASP A 312 26.26 -3.08 -6.66
N HIS A 313 25.93 -2.70 -7.90
CA HIS A 313 25.63 -3.66 -8.98
C HIS A 313 26.83 -3.99 -9.87
N GLY A 314 28.01 -3.43 -9.60
CA GLY A 314 29.19 -3.62 -10.45
C GLY A 314 29.83 -5.01 -10.37
N TRP A 315 29.39 -5.86 -9.43
CA TRP A 315 29.85 -7.25 -9.25
C TRP A 315 29.02 -8.28 -10.01
N ARG A 316 27.91 -7.85 -10.64
CA ARG A 316 27.03 -8.72 -11.41
C ARG A 316 27.65 -9.10 -12.76
N ALA A 317 27.06 -10.09 -13.42
CA ALA A 317 27.34 -10.35 -14.83
C ALA A 317 27.05 -9.10 -15.69
N ASP A 318 27.71 -9.01 -16.85
CA ASP A 318 27.45 -7.92 -17.79
C ASP A 318 25.99 -7.91 -18.27
N ALA A 319 25.56 -6.78 -18.86
CA ALA A 319 24.18 -6.60 -19.26
C ALA A 319 23.71 -7.62 -20.31
N ALA A 320 24.60 -8.09 -21.19
CA ALA A 320 24.25 -9.06 -22.24
C ALA A 320 24.00 -10.44 -21.64
N ALA A 321 24.88 -10.93 -20.76
CA ALA A 321 24.71 -12.21 -20.07
C ALA A 321 23.48 -12.22 -19.17
N ARG A 322 23.18 -11.11 -18.47
CA ARG A 322 21.94 -11.00 -17.68
C ARG A 322 20.68 -11.01 -18.54
N ALA A 323 20.78 -10.64 -19.81
CA ALA A 323 19.64 -10.59 -20.72
C ALA A 323 19.16 -11.93 -21.25
N GLU A 324 20.00 -12.96 -21.14
CA GLU A 324 19.65 -14.32 -21.52
C GLU A 324 18.77 -15.02 -20.47
N GLY A 325 18.72 -14.52 -19.23
CA GLY A 325 17.96 -15.14 -18.15
C GLY A 325 16.46 -14.87 -18.25
N GLU A 326 15.66 -15.93 -18.28
CA GLU A 326 14.20 -15.86 -18.42
C GLU A 326 13.47 -16.83 -17.46
N GLY A 327 12.27 -16.46 -17.00
CA GLY A 327 11.40 -17.33 -16.19
C GLY A 327 11.47 -17.14 -14.67
N GLY A 328 12.30 -16.21 -14.19
CA GLY A 328 12.33 -15.78 -12.79
C GLY A 328 12.83 -16.85 -11.80
N ALA A 329 12.56 -16.61 -10.51
CA ALA A 329 12.97 -17.50 -9.41
C ALA A 329 12.62 -19.00 -9.58
N PRO A 330 11.46 -19.39 -10.18
CA PRO A 330 11.15 -20.80 -10.44
C PRO A 330 12.22 -21.60 -11.18
N VAL A 331 13.03 -20.95 -12.03
CA VAL A 331 14.17 -21.59 -12.71
C VAL A 331 15.20 -22.15 -11.73
N LEU A 332 15.37 -21.50 -10.58
CA LEU A 332 16.35 -21.86 -9.56
C LEU A 332 15.86 -23.02 -8.67
N TRP A 333 14.55 -23.14 -8.47
CA TRP A 333 13.93 -24.11 -7.56
C TRP A 333 14.19 -25.57 -7.96
N ALA A 334 14.40 -25.84 -9.26
CA ALA A 334 14.78 -27.16 -9.76
C ALA A 334 16.07 -27.71 -9.12
N LYS A 335 16.90 -26.84 -8.52
CA LYS A 335 18.11 -27.20 -7.77
C LYS A 335 18.04 -26.85 -6.29
N GLY A 336 16.85 -26.56 -5.75
CA GLY A 336 16.64 -26.23 -4.34
C GLY A 336 17.14 -24.83 -3.93
N ILE A 337 17.48 -23.96 -4.90
CA ILE A 337 17.92 -22.59 -4.64
C ILE A 337 16.68 -21.70 -4.60
N SER A 338 16.34 -21.12 -3.45
CA SER A 338 15.12 -20.29 -3.31
C SER A 338 15.18 -19.03 -4.18
N GLY A 339 16.31 -18.31 -4.15
CA GLY A 339 16.45 -16.97 -4.72
C GLY A 339 16.07 -15.81 -3.78
N ASP A 340 15.61 -16.11 -2.56
CA ASP A 340 15.28 -15.10 -1.54
C ASP A 340 16.51 -14.42 -0.93
N LEU A 341 17.65 -15.11 -0.88
CA LEU A 341 18.92 -14.56 -0.41
C LEU A 341 19.77 -14.07 -1.59
N PRO A 342 20.63 -13.05 -1.38
CA PRO A 342 21.63 -12.65 -2.36
C PRO A 342 22.52 -13.84 -2.78
N ILE A 343 22.72 -14.03 -4.09
CA ILE A 343 23.49 -15.16 -4.64
C ILE A 343 24.89 -14.71 -5.05
N VAL A 344 25.90 -15.43 -4.56
CA VAL A 344 27.29 -15.39 -5.03
C VAL A 344 27.53 -16.58 -5.96
N LEU A 345 27.72 -16.31 -7.25
CA LEU A 345 28.00 -17.33 -8.26
C LEU A 345 29.51 -17.41 -8.52
N VAL A 346 30.08 -18.61 -8.44
CA VAL A 346 31.51 -18.83 -8.73
C VAL A 346 31.71 -20.00 -9.70
N ARG A 347 32.51 -19.79 -10.75
CA ARG A 347 32.93 -20.86 -11.67
C ARG A 347 34.28 -21.45 -11.26
N VAL A 348 34.38 -22.78 -11.24
CA VAL A 348 35.58 -23.55 -10.90
C VAL A 348 35.82 -24.60 -11.99
N ALA A 349 37.05 -24.74 -12.48
CA ALA A 349 37.41 -25.69 -13.53
C ALA A 349 38.62 -26.60 -13.18
N ASP A 350 39.29 -26.35 -12.05
CA ASP A 350 40.48 -27.10 -11.62
C ASP A 350 40.54 -27.23 -10.09
N ALA A 351 41.14 -28.31 -9.58
CA ALA A 351 41.20 -28.59 -8.14
C ALA A 351 41.92 -27.48 -7.34
N ALA A 352 42.94 -26.81 -7.90
CA ALA A 352 43.64 -25.71 -7.23
C ALA A 352 42.75 -24.47 -7.03
N GLN A 353 41.71 -24.33 -7.86
CA GLN A 353 40.75 -23.22 -7.82
C GLN A 353 39.73 -23.34 -6.67
N THR A 354 39.58 -24.53 -6.06
CA THR A 354 38.71 -24.76 -4.88
C THR A 354 39.09 -23.89 -3.68
N ARG A 355 40.33 -23.37 -3.63
CA ARG A 355 40.79 -22.39 -2.62
C ARG A 355 39.95 -21.10 -2.61
N LEU A 356 39.44 -20.67 -3.77
CA LEU A 356 38.53 -19.52 -3.84
C LEU A 356 37.19 -19.85 -3.16
N VAL A 357 36.67 -21.06 -3.37
CA VAL A 357 35.44 -21.52 -2.70
C VAL A 357 35.64 -21.58 -1.19
N ALA A 358 36.75 -22.15 -0.70
CA ALA A 358 37.07 -22.15 0.72
C ALA A 358 37.12 -20.73 1.32
N ALA A 359 37.70 -19.76 0.60
CA ALA A 359 37.71 -18.36 1.02
C ALA A 359 36.30 -17.72 1.00
N LEU A 360 35.44 -18.09 0.05
CA LEU A 360 34.04 -17.63 -0.01
C LEU A 360 33.19 -18.22 1.12
N LEU A 361 33.43 -19.46 1.54
CA LEU A 361 32.74 -20.05 2.70
C LEU A 361 33.13 -19.34 4.01
N GLN A 362 34.40 -18.93 4.13
CA GLN A 362 34.83 -18.05 5.24
C GLN A 362 34.16 -16.67 5.16
N ALA A 363 34.02 -16.10 3.96
CA ALA A 363 33.32 -14.83 3.75
C ALA A 363 31.83 -14.95 4.09
N GLN A 364 31.16 -16.03 3.70
CA GLN A 364 29.77 -16.33 4.02
C GLN A 364 29.56 -16.43 5.53
N ALA A 365 30.44 -17.13 6.26
CA ALA A 365 30.39 -17.18 7.71
C ALA A 365 30.58 -15.78 8.34
N PHE A 366 31.49 -14.96 7.79
CA PHE A 366 31.70 -13.58 8.22
C PHE A 366 30.47 -12.69 8.02
N TRP A 367 29.79 -12.77 6.87
CA TRP A 367 28.59 -11.99 6.58
C TRP A 367 27.39 -12.46 7.42
N ARG A 368 27.20 -13.78 7.57
CA ARG A 368 26.17 -14.36 8.45
C ARG A 368 26.35 -13.91 9.90
N ALA A 369 27.59 -13.92 10.40
CA ALA A 369 27.89 -13.42 11.73
C ALA A 369 27.62 -11.91 11.91
N ARG A 370 27.20 -11.21 10.87
CA ARG A 370 26.79 -9.80 10.88
C ARG A 370 25.41 -9.59 10.24
N GLN A 371 24.59 -10.64 10.23
CA GLN A 371 23.20 -10.65 9.78
C GLN A 371 23.01 -10.31 8.29
N LEU A 372 24.03 -10.51 7.45
CA LEU A 372 23.99 -10.35 5.99
C LEU A 372 24.09 -11.74 5.31
N PRO A 373 23.04 -12.57 5.35
CA PRO A 373 23.07 -13.91 4.77
C PRO A 373 23.18 -13.87 3.24
N ALA A 374 23.85 -14.86 2.67
CA ALA A 374 24.00 -15.02 1.22
C ALA A 374 24.11 -16.51 0.87
N ASP A 375 23.63 -16.88 -0.32
CA ASP A 375 23.82 -18.21 -0.90
C ASP A 375 25.09 -18.23 -1.77
N VAL A 376 25.86 -19.32 -1.71
CA VAL A 376 27.02 -19.54 -2.58
C VAL A 376 26.69 -20.67 -3.56
N VAL A 377 26.70 -20.36 -4.86
CA VAL A 377 26.46 -21.33 -5.94
C VAL A 377 27.76 -21.54 -6.70
N VAL A 378 28.25 -22.78 -6.70
CA VAL A 378 29.47 -23.19 -7.40
C VAL A 378 29.12 -23.91 -8.69
N LEU A 379 29.58 -23.37 -9.82
CA LEU A 379 29.54 -24.04 -11.12
C LEU A 379 30.83 -24.84 -11.31
N ASP A 380 30.72 -26.16 -11.13
CA ASP A 380 31.81 -27.12 -11.25
C ASP A 380 31.97 -27.59 -12.70
N ALA A 381 32.99 -27.07 -13.36
CA ALA A 381 33.44 -27.47 -14.70
C ALA A 381 34.71 -28.34 -14.65
N GLY A 382 35.11 -28.82 -13.47
CA GLY A 382 36.31 -29.64 -13.27
C GLY A 382 36.07 -31.14 -13.40
N ASP A 383 37.15 -31.90 -13.21
CA ASP A 383 37.14 -33.37 -13.18
C ASP A 383 36.54 -33.94 -11.88
N GLU A 384 36.52 -35.27 -11.74
CA GLU A 384 36.02 -35.94 -10.53
C GLU A 384 36.83 -35.59 -9.27
N ALA A 385 38.13 -35.33 -9.39
CA ALA A 385 38.95 -34.93 -8.25
C ALA A 385 38.54 -33.53 -7.74
N THR A 386 38.28 -32.60 -8.66
CA THR A 386 37.75 -31.28 -8.35
C THR A 386 36.36 -31.39 -7.71
N HIS A 387 35.50 -32.26 -8.25
CA HIS A 387 34.16 -32.49 -7.73
C HIS A 387 34.17 -33.01 -6.28
N ALA A 388 34.98 -34.03 -6.00
CA ALA A 388 35.13 -34.57 -4.66
C ALA A 388 35.59 -33.51 -3.66
N ALA A 389 36.58 -32.70 -4.02
CA ALA A 389 37.05 -31.59 -3.18
C ALA A 389 35.95 -30.54 -2.91
N LEU A 390 35.10 -30.23 -3.90
CA LEU A 390 33.97 -29.33 -3.72
C LEU A 390 32.86 -29.93 -2.85
N ALA A 391 32.59 -31.23 -3.00
CA ALA A 391 31.63 -31.96 -2.18
C ALA A 391 32.06 -31.97 -0.70
N ASP A 392 33.35 -32.20 -0.42
CA ASP A 392 33.91 -32.16 0.93
C ASP A 392 33.75 -30.76 1.56
N LEU A 393 34.10 -29.70 0.82
CA LEU A 393 33.92 -28.31 1.26
C LEU A 393 32.45 -27.98 1.54
N SER A 394 31.54 -28.41 0.66
CA SER A 394 30.11 -28.16 0.82
C SER A 394 29.53 -28.95 2.01
N GLY A 395 29.92 -30.20 2.19
CA GLY A 395 29.48 -31.03 3.31
C GLY A 395 29.93 -30.45 4.65
N ALA A 396 31.19 -30.01 4.72
CA ALA A 396 31.72 -29.33 5.90
C ALA A 396 30.98 -28.02 6.21
N ALA A 397 30.59 -27.25 5.20
CA ALA A 397 29.81 -26.02 5.38
C ALA A 397 28.36 -26.29 5.85
N GLN A 398 27.71 -27.34 5.33
CA GLN A 398 26.33 -27.69 5.68
C GLN A 398 26.19 -28.26 7.09
N ALA A 399 27.23 -28.90 7.65
CA ALA A 399 27.25 -29.39 9.03
C ALA A 399 27.10 -28.28 10.09
N GLY A 400 27.31 -27.00 9.71
CA GLY A 400 27.16 -25.83 10.58
C GLY A 400 25.73 -25.28 10.74
N GLY A 401 24.71 -25.94 10.17
CA GLY A 401 23.29 -25.54 10.25
C GLY A 401 22.80 -24.69 9.06
N GLN A 402 21.56 -24.94 8.61
CA GLN A 402 21.00 -24.44 7.34
C GLN A 402 20.25 -23.10 7.39
N SER A 403 20.08 -22.46 8.56
CA SER A 403 19.03 -21.42 8.67
C SER A 403 19.34 -20.05 8.03
N GLN A 404 20.58 -19.75 7.60
CA GLN A 404 20.95 -18.42 7.07
C GLN A 404 22.05 -18.45 5.97
N GLY A 405 21.80 -19.18 4.88
CA GLY A 405 22.64 -19.24 3.68
C GLY A 405 23.16 -20.64 3.35
N SER A 406 22.98 -21.07 2.12
CA SER A 406 23.29 -22.41 1.65
C SER A 406 24.46 -22.42 0.67
N VAL A 407 25.03 -23.61 0.48
CA VAL A 407 26.07 -23.88 -0.53
C VAL A 407 25.53 -24.91 -1.50
N PHE A 408 25.54 -24.56 -2.78
CA PHE A 408 25.05 -25.41 -3.86
C PHE A 408 26.19 -25.69 -4.84
N VAL A 409 26.54 -26.96 -5.03
CA VAL A 409 27.54 -27.38 -6.03
C VAL A 409 26.82 -27.99 -7.22
N LEU A 410 26.91 -27.34 -8.38
CA LEU A 410 26.24 -27.74 -9.60
C LEU A 410 27.28 -28.11 -10.66
N ARG A 411 27.21 -29.34 -11.20
CA ARG A 411 28.02 -29.75 -12.35
C ARG A 411 27.64 -28.90 -13.57
N ALA A 412 28.58 -28.11 -14.10
CA ALA A 412 28.36 -27.18 -15.20
C ALA A 412 27.88 -27.87 -16.49
N GLY A 413 28.30 -29.14 -16.70
CA GLY A 413 27.85 -29.98 -17.82
C GLY A 413 26.48 -30.65 -17.61
N GLN A 414 25.90 -30.58 -16.41
CA GLN A 414 24.59 -31.18 -16.08
C GLN A 414 23.49 -30.14 -15.85
N ILE A 415 23.81 -28.85 -15.99
CA ILE A 415 22.81 -27.78 -16.00
C ILE A 415 22.57 -27.33 -17.44
N ASP A 416 21.31 -27.09 -17.78
CA ASP A 416 20.94 -26.57 -19.09
C ASP A 416 21.30 -25.08 -19.23
N ALA A 417 21.14 -24.55 -20.45
CA ALA A 417 21.42 -23.15 -20.75
C ALA A 417 20.50 -22.19 -19.99
N ARG A 418 19.23 -22.58 -19.77
CA ARG A 418 18.23 -21.74 -19.09
C ARG A 418 18.59 -21.50 -17.63
N LEU A 419 18.93 -22.56 -16.89
CA LEU A 419 19.38 -22.45 -15.51
C LEU A 419 20.69 -21.67 -15.41
N ARG A 420 21.63 -21.88 -16.33
CA ARG A 420 22.89 -21.12 -16.36
C ARG A 420 22.65 -19.63 -16.52
N ALA A 421 21.84 -19.22 -17.50
CA ALA A 421 21.48 -17.82 -17.72
C ALA A 421 20.76 -17.24 -16.49
N GLY A 422 19.81 -17.99 -15.93
CA GLY A 422 19.09 -17.58 -14.72
C GLY A 422 19.99 -17.34 -13.50
N LEU A 423 21.01 -18.18 -13.30
CA LEU A 423 22.01 -17.97 -12.24
C LEU A 423 22.81 -16.68 -12.45
N HIS A 424 23.22 -16.37 -13.69
CA HIS A 424 23.91 -15.12 -14.01
C HIS A 424 23.05 -13.87 -13.81
N THR A 425 21.75 -13.97 -14.11
CA THR A 425 20.78 -12.88 -13.89
C THR A 425 20.47 -12.66 -12.41
N ALA A 426 20.27 -13.74 -11.64
CA ALA A 426 19.94 -13.66 -10.22
C ALA A 426 21.12 -13.22 -9.35
N ALA A 427 22.34 -13.68 -9.67
CA ALA A 427 23.54 -13.43 -8.86
C ALA A 427 23.86 -11.93 -8.71
N CYS A 428 24.07 -11.50 -7.46
CA CYS A 428 24.56 -10.15 -7.16
C CYS A 428 26.09 -10.05 -7.29
N ILE A 429 26.79 -11.18 -7.21
CA ILE A 429 28.24 -11.30 -7.37
C ILE A 429 28.54 -12.49 -8.29
N VAL A 430 29.32 -12.27 -9.36
CA VAL A 430 29.79 -13.32 -10.27
C VAL A 430 31.32 -13.34 -10.28
N LEU A 431 31.91 -14.49 -9.93
CA LEU A 431 33.35 -14.69 -9.86
C LEU A 431 33.80 -15.84 -10.76
N ASP A 432 34.99 -15.71 -11.33
CA ASP A 432 35.65 -16.78 -12.10
C ASP A 432 36.96 -17.17 -11.41
N ALA A 433 37.06 -18.40 -10.90
CA ALA A 433 38.28 -18.83 -10.21
C ALA A 433 39.51 -18.90 -11.13
N GLY A 434 39.32 -18.98 -12.46
CA GLY A 434 40.40 -18.84 -13.44
C GLY A 434 41.03 -17.44 -13.46
N ALA A 435 40.35 -16.43 -12.93
CA ALA A 435 40.85 -15.06 -12.78
C ALA A 435 41.69 -14.83 -11.50
N GLY A 436 41.92 -15.88 -10.71
CA GLY A 436 42.64 -15.84 -9.44
C GLY A 436 41.74 -15.68 -8.21
N GLY A 437 42.36 -15.57 -7.04
CA GLY A 437 41.65 -15.45 -5.75
C GLY A 437 40.99 -14.07 -5.52
N LEU A 438 40.29 -13.90 -4.39
CA LEU A 438 39.50 -12.69 -4.07
C LEU A 438 40.26 -11.37 -4.27
N ALA A 439 41.54 -11.31 -3.88
CA ALA A 439 42.35 -10.10 -4.05
C ALA A 439 42.57 -9.71 -5.52
N ALA A 440 42.67 -10.69 -6.43
CA ALA A 440 42.79 -10.44 -7.86
C ALA A 440 41.47 -9.93 -8.45
N GLN A 441 40.34 -10.53 -8.04
CA GLN A 441 38.99 -10.11 -8.42
C GLN A 441 38.73 -8.65 -8.04
N ILE A 442 39.05 -8.27 -6.80
CA ILE A 442 38.88 -6.90 -6.28
C ILE A 442 39.72 -5.89 -7.04
N ARG A 443 40.97 -6.22 -7.37
CA ARG A 443 41.82 -5.31 -8.17
C ARG A 443 41.24 -5.08 -9.56
N ARG A 444 40.71 -6.12 -10.21
CA ARG A 444 40.08 -6.01 -11.53
C ARG A 444 38.84 -5.14 -11.47
N HIS A 445 37.93 -5.43 -10.54
CA HIS A 445 36.72 -4.62 -10.35
C HIS A 445 37.05 -3.13 -10.07
N ALA A 446 38.10 -2.85 -9.29
CA ALA A 446 38.59 -1.48 -9.05
C ALA A 446 39.02 -0.77 -10.34
N GLN A 447 39.72 -1.48 -11.22
CA GLN A 447 40.18 -0.97 -12.52
C GLN A 447 38.97 -0.67 -13.42
N ASP A 448 38.02 -1.59 -13.50
CA ASP A 448 36.81 -1.44 -14.31
C ASP A 448 35.94 -0.26 -13.82
N ALA A 449 35.73 -0.13 -12.50
CA ALA A 449 34.99 0.99 -11.92
C ALA A 449 35.61 2.36 -12.23
N SER A 450 36.95 2.45 -12.27
CA SER A 450 37.67 3.70 -12.57
C SER A 450 37.45 4.19 -14.01
N THR A 451 37.14 3.29 -14.94
CA THR A 451 36.83 3.64 -16.34
C THR A 451 35.38 4.11 -16.56
N ARG A 452 34.47 3.83 -15.59
CA ARG A 452 33.04 4.17 -15.66
C ARG A 452 32.67 5.48 -14.96
N ALA A 453 33.60 6.12 -14.25
CA ALA A 453 33.33 7.30 -13.45
C ALA A 453 33.13 8.57 -14.33
N GLY A 454 31.88 8.85 -14.69
CA GLY A 454 31.49 10.15 -15.25
C GLY A 454 31.51 11.27 -14.22
N THR A 455 31.74 12.51 -14.67
CA THR A 455 31.81 13.70 -13.83
C THR A 455 30.44 14.01 -13.20
N PRO A 456 30.33 14.21 -11.87
CA PRO A 456 29.09 14.64 -11.26
C PRO A 456 28.71 16.04 -11.77
N VAL A 457 27.50 16.19 -12.29
CA VAL A 457 26.96 17.50 -12.67
C VAL A 457 26.42 18.17 -11.41
N ALA A 458 27.03 19.29 -11.03
CA ALA A 458 26.53 20.13 -9.94
C ALA A 458 25.20 20.78 -10.36
N ARG A 459 24.11 20.49 -9.63
CA ARG A 459 22.82 21.18 -9.82
C ARG A 459 22.89 22.58 -9.19
N SER A 460 22.57 23.60 -9.98
CA SER A 460 22.40 24.98 -9.51
C SER A 460 21.12 25.08 -8.68
N ARG A 461 21.23 25.58 -7.44
CA ARG A 461 20.09 25.82 -6.53
C ARG A 461 19.73 27.31 -6.51
N GLN A 462 19.08 27.81 -7.56
CA GLN A 462 18.35 29.08 -7.45
C GLN A 462 16.92 28.82 -6.99
N ALA A 463 16.47 29.57 -5.97
CA ALA A 463 15.09 29.48 -5.49
C ALA A 463 14.14 30.11 -6.51
N LEU A 464 13.27 29.30 -7.12
CA LEU A 464 12.29 29.74 -8.10
C LEU A 464 11.09 30.40 -7.43
N ARG A 465 10.48 31.37 -8.11
CA ARG A 465 9.22 32.00 -7.71
C ARG A 465 8.09 31.58 -8.66
N GLY A 466 6.99 31.14 -8.08
CA GLY A 466 5.74 30.87 -8.77
C GLY A 466 4.86 32.09 -8.94
N GLY A 467 3.85 31.96 -9.79
CA GLY A 467 2.73 32.88 -9.93
C GLY A 467 1.39 32.17 -9.73
N GLU A 468 0.29 32.92 -9.84
CA GLU A 468 -1.05 32.32 -9.93
C GLU A 468 -1.26 31.69 -11.32
N PRO A 469 -1.80 30.45 -11.41
CA PRO A 469 -2.17 29.80 -12.66
C PRO A 469 -3.06 30.69 -13.53
N ILE A 470 -2.55 31.15 -14.67
CA ILE A 470 -3.33 31.99 -15.61
C ILE A 470 -4.24 31.07 -16.43
N GLY A 471 -5.53 31.40 -16.51
CA GLY A 471 -6.53 30.62 -17.24
C GLY A 471 -7.29 29.57 -16.41
N VAL A 472 -6.96 29.43 -15.12
CA VAL A 472 -7.75 28.62 -14.18
C VAL A 472 -8.43 29.56 -13.20
N PRO A 473 -9.73 29.89 -13.36
CA PRO A 473 -10.48 30.43 -12.26
C PRO A 473 -10.42 29.37 -11.14
N VAL A 474 -9.74 29.68 -10.03
CA VAL A 474 -10.11 29.04 -8.76
C VAL A 474 -11.56 29.49 -8.55
N PRO A 475 -12.56 28.60 -8.71
CA PRO A 475 -13.93 29.05 -8.80
C PRO A 475 -14.28 29.83 -7.55
N ALA A 476 -14.96 30.98 -7.70
CA ALA A 476 -15.40 31.78 -6.56
C ALA A 476 -16.37 31.02 -5.63
N SER A 477 -16.92 29.88 -6.10
CA SER A 477 -17.81 28.99 -5.36
C SER A 477 -17.55 27.51 -5.73
N LEU A 478 -16.62 26.84 -5.04
CA LEU A 478 -16.58 25.37 -5.01
C LEU A 478 -17.60 24.87 -3.97
N GLU A 479 -18.36 23.83 -4.30
CA GLU A 479 -19.26 23.17 -3.35
C GLU A 479 -18.42 22.42 -2.30
N TYR A 480 -18.81 22.48 -1.03
CA TYR A 480 -18.09 21.84 0.09
C TYR A 480 -16.61 22.26 0.21
N TRP A 481 -16.33 23.56 0.01
CA TRP A 481 -14.98 24.10 0.16
C TRP A 481 -14.45 23.95 1.59
N ASN A 482 -13.40 23.17 1.76
CA ASN A 482 -12.81 22.84 3.06
C ASN A 482 -11.48 23.55 3.34
N GLY A 483 -11.17 24.61 2.61
CA GLY A 483 -9.91 25.34 2.72
C GLY A 483 -8.78 24.80 1.83
N LEU A 484 -8.89 23.55 1.35
CA LEU A 484 -7.92 22.93 0.43
C LEU A 484 -8.55 22.44 -0.86
N GLY A 485 -9.83 22.06 -0.85
CA GLY A 485 -10.54 21.60 -2.03
C GLY A 485 -12.06 21.60 -1.88
N GLY A 486 -12.74 21.31 -2.98
CA GLY A 486 -14.19 21.20 -3.07
C GLY A 486 -14.63 20.72 -4.46
N PHE A 487 -15.91 20.41 -4.62
CA PHE A 487 -16.46 19.98 -5.89
C PHE A 487 -16.72 21.16 -6.83
N GLY A 488 -16.52 20.95 -8.13
CA GLY A 488 -17.06 21.84 -9.15
C GLY A 488 -18.59 21.88 -9.08
N ALA A 489 -19.21 22.96 -9.55
CA ALA A 489 -20.67 23.16 -9.45
C ALA A 489 -21.51 22.10 -10.19
N ASP A 490 -20.92 21.38 -11.15
CA ASP A 490 -21.54 20.25 -11.85
C ASP A 490 -21.32 18.90 -11.15
N GLY A 491 -20.53 18.87 -10.08
CA GLY A 491 -20.16 17.66 -9.34
C GLY A 491 -19.21 16.70 -10.07
N ARG A 492 -18.73 17.05 -11.27
CA ARG A 492 -17.94 16.15 -12.13
C ARG A 492 -16.49 16.06 -11.71
N GLU A 493 -15.97 17.12 -11.12
CA GLU A 493 -14.59 17.22 -10.65
C GLU A 493 -14.53 17.51 -9.16
N TYR A 494 -13.57 16.88 -8.48
CA TYR A 494 -13.07 17.39 -7.20
C TYR A 494 -11.79 18.20 -7.44
N VAL A 495 -11.75 19.43 -6.94
CA VAL A 495 -10.68 20.40 -7.17
C VAL A 495 -9.89 20.61 -5.88
N THR A 496 -8.58 20.42 -5.92
CA THR A 496 -7.65 20.70 -4.82
C THR A 496 -6.72 21.85 -5.19
N VAL A 497 -6.57 22.83 -4.30
CA VAL A 497 -5.80 24.06 -4.52
C VAL A 497 -4.69 24.17 -3.48
N LEU A 498 -3.44 24.09 -3.93
CA LEU A 498 -2.24 24.13 -3.09
C LEU A 498 -1.45 25.43 -3.35
N ARG A 499 -1.72 26.46 -2.54
CA ARG A 499 -1.04 27.78 -2.58
C ARG A 499 -0.08 27.92 -1.39
N ASP A 500 0.91 28.81 -1.50
CA ASP A 500 1.74 29.27 -0.37
C ASP A 500 2.37 28.17 0.51
N GLY A 501 2.74 27.04 -0.10
CA GLY A 501 3.29 25.91 0.65
C GLY A 501 2.24 25.14 1.45
N MET A 502 0.95 25.30 1.19
CA MET A 502 -0.09 24.42 1.72
C MET A 502 0.07 23.00 1.17
N HIS A 503 -0.37 22.02 1.96
CA HIS A 503 -0.33 20.61 1.66
C HIS A 503 -1.64 19.95 2.10
N THR A 504 -2.06 18.89 1.40
CA THR A 504 -3.15 18.04 1.88
C THR A 504 -2.74 17.29 3.15
N PRO A 505 -3.62 17.04 4.13
CA PRO A 505 -3.21 16.44 5.41
C PRO A 505 -2.70 14.99 5.31
N ALA A 506 -3.10 14.29 4.25
CA ALA A 506 -2.56 13.04 3.73
C ALA A 506 -2.55 13.12 2.19
N PRO A 507 -1.87 12.24 1.44
CA PRO A 507 -1.95 12.25 -0.01
C PRO A 507 -3.38 12.02 -0.46
N TRP A 508 -3.97 13.01 -1.13
CA TRP A 508 -5.27 12.84 -1.76
C TRP A 508 -5.07 12.26 -3.15
N SER A 509 -5.38 10.98 -3.31
CA SER A 509 -5.13 10.18 -4.49
C SER A 509 -6.36 10.02 -5.39
N HIS A 510 -6.10 9.77 -6.67
CA HIS A 510 -7.08 9.44 -7.68
C HIS A 510 -6.61 8.26 -8.51
N ILE A 511 -7.55 7.40 -8.90
CA ILE A 511 -7.27 6.21 -9.71
C ILE A 511 -7.94 6.39 -11.06
N VAL A 512 -7.18 6.15 -12.12
CA VAL A 512 -7.67 6.10 -13.50
C VAL A 512 -7.28 4.75 -14.09
N ALA A 513 -8.26 3.95 -14.47
CA ALA A 513 -8.02 2.61 -14.98
C ALA A 513 -9.05 2.22 -16.05
N ASN A 514 -8.64 1.29 -16.90
CA ASN A 514 -9.50 0.41 -17.68
C ASN A 514 -9.24 -1.05 -17.19
N PRO A 515 -9.90 -2.08 -17.75
CA PRO A 515 -9.71 -3.46 -17.28
C PRO A 515 -8.26 -3.99 -17.31
N GLY A 516 -7.43 -3.47 -18.22
CA GLY A 516 -6.08 -3.98 -18.50
C GLY A 516 -4.94 -3.05 -18.10
N PHE A 517 -5.20 -1.82 -17.65
CA PHE A 517 -4.16 -0.84 -17.35
C PHE A 517 -4.69 0.26 -16.44
N GLY A 518 -3.82 0.86 -15.65
CA GLY A 518 -4.17 2.08 -14.94
C GLY A 518 -3.00 2.78 -14.29
N PHE A 519 -3.32 3.91 -13.69
CA PHE A 519 -2.40 4.65 -12.83
C PHE A 519 -3.14 5.24 -11.63
N LEU A 520 -2.38 5.41 -10.56
CA LEU A 520 -2.75 6.21 -9.39
C LEU A 520 -1.93 7.49 -9.44
N VAL A 521 -2.56 8.62 -9.14
CA VAL A 521 -1.88 9.91 -9.01
C VAL A 521 -2.39 10.68 -7.79
N THR A 522 -1.55 11.44 -7.11
CA THR A 522 -1.94 12.28 -5.97
C THR A 522 -2.11 13.75 -6.38
N ALA A 523 -2.80 14.54 -5.56
CA ALA A 523 -2.98 15.98 -5.81
C ALA A 523 -1.64 16.74 -5.93
N THR A 524 -0.58 16.17 -5.39
CA THR A 524 0.79 16.68 -5.45
C THR A 524 1.59 16.17 -6.65
N GLY A 525 1.16 15.08 -7.31
CA GLY A 525 1.84 14.49 -8.46
C GLY A 525 2.60 13.19 -8.18
N GLY A 526 2.47 12.64 -6.97
CA GLY A 526 2.95 11.29 -6.62
C GLY A 526 2.12 10.20 -7.30
N GLY A 527 2.52 8.94 -7.12
CA GLY A 527 1.78 7.77 -7.64
C GLY A 527 2.58 6.88 -8.58
N TYR A 528 1.88 5.96 -9.26
CA TYR A 528 2.47 4.89 -10.08
C TYR A 528 1.52 4.35 -11.15
N ALA A 529 2.04 3.56 -12.10
CA ALA A 529 1.29 2.94 -13.20
C ALA A 529 1.55 1.43 -13.29
N TRP A 530 0.60 0.68 -13.84
CA TRP A 530 0.65 -0.77 -14.02
C TRP A 530 -0.07 -1.24 -15.28
N ALA A 531 0.25 -2.45 -15.73
CA ALA A 531 -0.42 -3.13 -16.83
C ALA A 531 -0.85 -4.55 -16.41
N GLY A 532 -2.12 -4.88 -16.60
CA GLY A 532 -2.76 -6.14 -16.22
C GLY A 532 -2.96 -6.34 -14.71
N ASN A 533 -1.90 -6.17 -13.92
CA ASN A 533 -1.91 -6.42 -12.48
C ASN A 533 -1.10 -5.36 -11.72
N SER A 534 -1.78 -4.62 -10.84
CA SER A 534 -1.22 -3.51 -10.06
C SER A 534 -0.23 -3.91 -8.96
N GLN A 535 -0.16 -5.19 -8.61
CA GLN A 535 0.84 -5.71 -7.68
C GLN A 535 1.96 -6.45 -8.38
N GLN A 536 1.64 -7.30 -9.37
CA GLN A 536 2.60 -8.22 -9.99
C GLN A 536 3.32 -7.63 -11.21
N ASN A 537 2.72 -6.64 -11.87
CA ASN A 537 3.27 -6.00 -13.08
C ASN A 537 3.17 -4.46 -13.01
N GLN A 538 3.87 -3.91 -12.02
CA GLN A 538 4.03 -2.47 -11.89
C GLN A 538 5.01 -1.95 -12.95
N LEU A 539 4.60 -0.93 -13.72
CA LEU A 539 5.49 -0.26 -14.64
C LEU A 539 6.42 0.69 -13.88
N THR A 540 5.84 1.48 -12.99
CA THR A 540 6.56 2.35 -12.06
C THR A 540 6.27 1.95 -10.62
N ARG A 541 7.18 2.25 -9.70
CA ARG A 541 7.10 1.75 -8.33
C ARG A 541 5.93 2.39 -7.54
N TRP A 542 5.09 1.54 -6.95
CA TRP A 542 4.12 1.96 -5.94
C TRP A 542 4.79 2.37 -4.62
N SER A 543 4.29 3.44 -4.01
CA SER A 543 4.66 3.89 -2.67
C SER A 543 3.42 4.20 -1.84
N ASN A 544 3.44 3.81 -0.57
CA ASN A 544 2.45 4.17 0.44
C ASN A 544 3.02 5.09 1.53
N ASP A 545 4.08 5.84 1.21
CA ASP A 545 4.63 6.86 2.10
C ASP A 545 3.73 8.11 2.12
N ALA A 546 2.85 8.19 3.13
CA ALA A 546 1.92 9.31 3.30
C ALA A 546 2.57 10.66 3.67
N VAL A 547 3.86 10.67 4.02
CA VAL A 547 4.58 11.89 4.40
C VAL A 547 5.24 12.49 3.17
N CYS A 548 6.07 11.71 2.46
CA CYS A 548 6.89 12.19 1.35
C CYS A 548 6.22 12.07 -0.03
N ASP A 549 5.28 11.13 -0.21
CA ASP A 549 4.55 10.92 -1.46
C ASP A 549 5.43 10.88 -2.75
N PRO A 550 6.42 9.98 -2.81
CA PRO A 550 7.35 9.92 -3.93
C PRO A 550 6.66 9.48 -5.22
N ALA A 551 7.07 10.07 -6.35
CA ALA A 551 6.51 9.79 -7.67
C ALA A 551 7.37 8.77 -8.44
N GLY A 552 6.75 7.76 -9.04
CA GLY A 552 7.41 6.84 -9.98
C GLY A 552 7.52 7.39 -11.41
N GLU A 553 6.82 8.49 -11.70
CA GLU A 553 6.79 9.22 -12.96
C GLU A 553 6.80 10.72 -12.66
N SER A 554 7.50 11.53 -13.46
CA SER A 554 7.54 12.99 -13.25
C SER A 554 7.60 13.78 -14.56
N PHE A 555 6.95 14.94 -14.56
CA PHE A 555 6.93 15.89 -15.68
C PHE A 555 7.74 17.14 -15.31
N LEU A 556 8.97 17.22 -15.82
CA LEU A 556 9.93 18.26 -15.47
C LEU A 556 10.04 19.29 -16.59
N LEU A 557 10.13 20.56 -16.21
CA LEU A 557 10.41 21.67 -17.10
C LEU A 557 11.75 22.28 -16.70
N ARG A 558 12.57 22.65 -17.70
CA ARG A 558 13.82 23.35 -17.52
C ARG A 558 13.92 24.55 -18.45
N ASP A 559 14.19 25.73 -17.92
CA ASP A 559 14.52 26.89 -18.75
C ASP A 559 15.98 26.80 -19.23
N CYS A 560 16.19 26.85 -20.54
CA CYS A 560 17.53 26.76 -21.12
C CYS A 560 18.38 28.00 -20.89
N ALA A 561 17.77 29.15 -20.54
CA ALA A 561 18.48 30.42 -20.38
C ALA A 561 19.24 30.50 -19.04
N ASP A 562 18.63 30.04 -17.95
CA ASP A 562 19.20 30.11 -16.59
C ASP A 562 19.38 28.74 -15.93
N GLY A 563 18.89 27.68 -16.55
CA GLY A 563 18.98 26.31 -16.03
C GLY A 563 18.02 26.01 -14.88
N SER A 564 17.03 26.88 -14.62
CA SER A 564 15.98 26.64 -13.63
C SER A 564 15.15 25.41 -13.97
N GLU A 565 14.77 24.63 -12.94
CA GLU A 565 13.98 23.40 -13.08
C GLU A 565 12.78 23.40 -12.13
N TRP A 566 11.60 23.01 -12.63
CA TRP A 566 10.38 22.82 -11.82
C TRP A 566 9.54 21.67 -12.38
N SER A 567 8.52 21.26 -11.63
CA SER A 567 7.58 20.20 -12.04
C SER A 567 6.24 20.78 -12.50
N ALA A 568 5.58 20.10 -13.45
CA ALA A 568 4.21 20.45 -13.87
C ALA A 568 3.18 20.20 -12.75
N THR A 569 3.54 19.31 -11.81
CA THR A 569 2.84 18.99 -10.57
C THR A 569 3.59 19.60 -9.37
N ALA A 570 3.00 19.57 -8.16
CA ALA A 570 3.62 20.18 -6.98
C ALA A 570 4.92 19.48 -6.55
N THR A 571 5.02 18.16 -6.74
CA THR A 571 6.22 17.34 -6.56
C THR A 571 6.70 16.82 -7.91
N PRO A 572 7.98 16.44 -8.07
CA PRO A 572 9.06 16.46 -7.07
C PRO A 572 9.74 17.84 -6.88
N VAL A 573 9.61 18.79 -7.81
CA VAL A 573 10.27 20.10 -7.73
C VAL A 573 9.25 21.23 -7.63
N ARG A 574 8.88 21.57 -6.38
CA ARG A 574 7.91 22.63 -6.08
C ARG A 574 8.52 24.02 -6.21
N ALA A 575 7.97 24.85 -7.10
CA ALA A 575 8.28 26.28 -7.13
C ALA A 575 7.69 27.03 -5.92
N ARG A 576 8.49 27.86 -5.25
CA ARG A 576 8.06 28.63 -4.07
C ARG A 576 7.04 29.70 -4.46
N GLY A 577 5.91 29.76 -3.76
CA GLY A 577 4.85 30.74 -4.02
C GLY A 577 4.01 30.46 -5.28
N ALA A 578 4.19 29.32 -5.94
CA ALA A 578 3.28 28.88 -7.00
C ALA A 578 1.98 28.34 -6.38
N ALA A 579 0.86 28.52 -7.08
CA ALA A 579 -0.31 27.68 -6.86
C ALA A 579 -0.28 26.46 -7.78
N TYR A 580 -0.60 25.30 -7.22
CA TYR A 580 -0.87 24.08 -7.98
C TYR A 580 -2.33 23.72 -7.79
N VAL A 581 -3.04 23.45 -8.88
CA VAL A 581 -4.45 23.04 -8.85
C VAL A 581 -4.57 21.65 -9.44
N ALA A 582 -5.04 20.68 -8.66
CA ALA A 582 -5.36 19.34 -9.12
C ALA A 582 -6.87 19.20 -9.29
N ARG A 583 -7.30 18.60 -10.40
CA ARG A 583 -8.71 18.31 -10.72
C ARG A 583 -8.83 16.83 -11.05
N PHE A 584 -9.66 16.15 -10.29
CA PHE A 584 -9.92 14.73 -10.48
C PHE A 584 -11.33 14.55 -10.97
N GLY A 585 -11.48 13.84 -12.10
CA GLY A 585 -12.76 13.50 -12.67
C GLY A 585 -12.77 12.04 -13.13
N ALA A 586 -13.94 11.53 -13.50
CA ALA A 586 -14.05 10.14 -13.93
C ALA A 586 -13.19 9.87 -15.18
N GLY A 587 -12.15 9.04 -15.04
CA GLY A 587 -11.28 8.64 -16.15
C GLY A 587 -10.12 9.60 -16.47
N TYR A 588 -9.94 10.68 -15.71
CA TYR A 588 -8.81 11.61 -15.93
C TYR A 588 -8.34 12.33 -14.66
N ALA A 589 -7.12 12.85 -14.73
CA ALA A 589 -6.57 13.81 -13.77
C ALA A 589 -6.00 15.02 -14.53
N ARG A 590 -6.17 16.22 -13.98
CA ARG A 590 -5.62 17.46 -14.53
C ARG A 590 -4.86 18.23 -13.47
N PHE A 591 -3.71 18.79 -13.84
CA PHE A 591 -2.88 19.63 -13.00
C PHE A 591 -2.57 20.94 -13.70
N ASP A 592 -2.79 22.05 -13.00
CA ASP A 592 -2.50 23.39 -13.49
C ASP A 592 -1.49 24.08 -12.56
N ALA A 593 -0.53 24.81 -13.13
CA ALA A 593 0.48 25.57 -12.39
C ALA A 593 0.97 26.79 -13.19
N CYS A 594 1.49 27.82 -12.50
CA CYS A 594 2.24 28.91 -13.12
C CYS A 594 3.58 29.13 -12.41
N VAL A 595 4.67 29.04 -13.17
CA VAL A 595 6.04 29.24 -12.66
C VAL A 595 6.80 30.18 -13.58
N GLN A 596 7.32 31.28 -13.03
CA GLN A 596 8.06 32.30 -13.78
C GLN A 596 7.34 32.78 -15.08
N GLY A 597 6.02 32.96 -15.04
CA GLY A 597 5.23 33.37 -16.21
C GLY A 597 5.12 32.30 -17.31
N ILE A 598 5.29 31.02 -16.94
CA ILE A 598 4.94 29.87 -17.78
C ILE A 598 3.74 29.18 -17.14
N ASP A 599 2.63 29.16 -17.85
CA ASP A 599 1.42 28.45 -17.44
C ASP A 599 1.43 27.05 -18.03
N THR A 600 1.19 26.05 -17.18
CA THR A 600 1.18 24.65 -17.58
C THR A 600 -0.14 24.00 -17.20
N GLN A 601 -0.69 23.21 -18.11
CA GLN A 601 -1.82 22.31 -17.86
C GLN A 601 -1.46 20.89 -18.29
N LEU A 602 -1.29 19.98 -17.34
CA LEU A 602 -1.07 18.56 -17.57
C LEU A 602 -2.40 17.83 -17.43
N THR A 603 -2.93 17.20 -18.50
CA THR A 603 -4.10 16.32 -18.44
C THR A 603 -3.69 14.89 -18.75
N GLN A 604 -4.13 13.94 -17.91
CA GLN A 604 -3.78 12.54 -18.00
C GLN A 604 -5.03 11.67 -18.07
N CYS A 605 -5.06 10.69 -18.97
CA CYS A 605 -6.12 9.69 -19.09
C CYS A 605 -5.55 8.34 -19.57
N VAL A 606 -6.39 7.30 -19.53
CA VAL A 606 -6.08 5.97 -20.09
C VAL A 606 -6.86 5.79 -21.39
N ALA A 607 -6.25 5.13 -22.36
CA ALA A 607 -6.83 4.89 -23.66
C ALA A 607 -7.75 3.67 -23.69
N GLY A 608 -9.04 3.87 -23.95
CA GLY A 608 -10.00 2.80 -24.26
C GLY A 608 -9.78 1.50 -23.48
N ALA A 609 -9.54 0.40 -24.20
CA ALA A 609 -9.14 -0.89 -23.65
C ALA A 609 -7.62 -1.16 -23.71
N ASP A 610 -6.85 -0.27 -24.32
CA ASP A 610 -5.41 -0.46 -24.55
C ASP A 610 -4.61 -0.11 -23.29
N ALA A 611 -3.44 -0.74 -23.14
CA ALA A 611 -2.56 -0.55 -22.00
C ALA A 611 -1.67 0.70 -22.15
N VAL A 612 -2.31 1.86 -22.33
CA VAL A 612 -1.63 3.13 -22.62
C VAL A 612 -2.23 4.29 -21.81
N LYS A 613 -1.36 4.98 -21.07
CA LYS A 613 -1.59 6.30 -20.49
C LYS A 613 -1.19 7.38 -21.49
N LEU A 614 -2.05 8.36 -21.69
CA LEU A 614 -1.72 9.59 -22.39
C LEU A 614 -1.60 10.74 -21.39
N SER A 615 -0.56 11.56 -21.54
CA SER A 615 -0.34 12.76 -20.73
C SER A 615 -0.08 13.95 -21.64
N ARG A 616 -1.04 14.86 -21.78
CA ARG A 616 -0.89 16.10 -22.53
C ARG A 616 -0.46 17.23 -21.61
N LEU A 617 0.69 17.84 -21.89
CA LEU A 617 1.13 19.09 -21.28
C LEU A 617 0.91 20.25 -22.26
N ARG A 618 -0.02 21.15 -21.93
CA ARG A 618 -0.12 22.45 -22.60
C ARG A 618 0.76 23.46 -21.87
N VAL A 619 1.54 24.24 -22.62
CA VAL A 619 2.46 25.25 -22.10
C VAL A 619 2.16 26.58 -22.75
N HIS A 620 1.87 27.61 -21.96
CA HIS A 620 1.64 28.97 -22.43
C HIS A 620 2.67 29.95 -21.84
N ASN A 621 3.22 30.83 -22.68
CA ASN A 621 4.24 31.79 -22.26
C ASN A 621 3.66 33.17 -21.96
N SER A 622 3.33 33.40 -20.69
CA SER A 622 2.86 34.68 -20.14
C SER A 622 3.99 35.61 -19.66
N SER A 623 5.27 35.23 -19.84
CA SER A 623 6.40 35.96 -19.24
C SER A 623 6.77 37.28 -19.93
N GLY A 624 6.12 37.63 -21.04
CA GLY A 624 6.42 38.84 -21.83
C GLY A 624 7.72 38.79 -22.63
N ARG A 625 8.51 37.71 -22.52
CA ARG A 625 9.76 37.49 -23.27
C ARG A 625 9.76 36.12 -23.94
N ARG A 626 10.59 35.93 -24.97
CA ARG A 626 10.78 34.60 -25.59
C ARG A 626 11.38 33.61 -24.59
N ARG A 627 10.91 32.36 -24.61
CA ARG A 627 11.36 31.30 -23.70
C ARG A 627 11.76 30.06 -24.50
N ARG A 628 12.86 29.42 -24.10
CA ARG A 628 13.32 28.14 -24.64
C ARG A 628 13.32 27.12 -23.51
N LEU A 629 12.39 26.18 -23.58
CA LEU A 629 12.13 25.22 -22.50
C LEU A 629 12.47 23.80 -22.95
N GLN A 630 13.11 23.04 -22.07
CA GLN A 630 13.15 21.58 -22.17
C GLN A 630 12.05 21.02 -21.28
N VAL A 631 11.24 20.14 -21.82
CA VAL A 631 10.16 19.44 -21.09
C VAL A 631 10.44 17.96 -21.17
N ALA A 632 10.48 17.29 -20.03
CA ALA A 632 10.78 15.88 -19.92
C ALA A 632 9.69 15.12 -19.17
N GLN A 633 9.31 13.96 -19.67
CA GLN A 633 8.71 12.91 -18.85
C GLN A 633 9.83 11.96 -18.42
N VAL A 634 9.94 11.72 -17.12
CA VAL A 634 10.92 10.81 -16.53
C VAL A 634 10.18 9.65 -15.86
N VAL A 635 10.64 8.43 -16.10
CA VAL A 635 10.03 7.19 -15.61
C VAL A 635 11.08 6.37 -14.87
N ASP A 636 10.77 6.02 -13.61
CA ASP A 636 11.53 5.07 -12.80
C ASP A 636 10.86 3.69 -12.92
N TRP A 637 11.44 2.83 -13.77
CA TRP A 637 10.95 1.50 -14.07
C TRP A 637 11.04 0.57 -12.86
N LEU A 638 9.97 -0.16 -12.56
CA LEU A 638 9.97 -1.30 -11.66
C LEU A 638 9.91 -2.62 -12.45
N LEU A 639 8.97 -2.73 -13.39
CA LEU A 639 8.73 -3.91 -14.24
C LEU A 639 8.73 -5.22 -13.45
N GLY A 640 7.91 -5.30 -12.41
CA GLY A 640 7.84 -6.46 -11.52
C GLY A 640 7.02 -6.22 -10.28
N PRO A 641 6.96 -7.21 -9.37
CA PRO A 641 6.24 -7.07 -8.12
C PRO A 641 6.90 -6.11 -7.14
N ILE A 642 6.14 -5.67 -6.14
CA ILE A 642 6.64 -4.89 -5.00
C ILE A 642 7.87 -5.57 -4.38
N GLY A 643 8.92 -4.80 -4.10
CA GLY A 643 10.18 -5.31 -3.55
C GLY A 643 11.20 -5.76 -4.60
N SER A 644 10.85 -5.76 -5.89
CA SER A 644 11.82 -6.03 -6.96
C SER A 644 12.91 -4.94 -7.00
N ASP A 645 14.15 -5.36 -7.29
CA ASP A 645 15.23 -4.43 -7.65
C ASP A 645 15.35 -4.33 -9.18
N PRO A 646 14.79 -3.28 -9.80
CA PRO A 646 14.81 -3.14 -11.25
C PRO A 646 16.25 -2.97 -11.76
N ARG A 647 17.19 -2.47 -10.95
CA ARG A 647 18.59 -2.29 -11.36
C ARG A 647 19.30 -3.61 -11.63
N ALA A 648 18.76 -4.71 -11.10
CA ALA A 648 19.30 -6.05 -11.28
C ALA A 648 18.83 -6.70 -12.59
N THR A 649 17.62 -6.39 -13.06
CA THR A 649 16.90 -7.21 -14.04
C THR A 649 16.30 -6.44 -15.22
N THR A 650 16.00 -5.16 -15.04
CA THR A 650 15.44 -4.32 -16.10
C THR A 650 16.46 -3.96 -17.16
N GLN A 651 16.02 -3.98 -18.41
CA GLN A 651 16.78 -3.52 -19.56
C GLN A 651 16.00 -2.45 -20.28
N ALA A 652 16.67 -1.36 -20.63
CA ALA A 652 16.07 -0.26 -21.37
C ALA A 652 16.88 0.03 -22.65
N SER A 653 16.18 0.41 -23.70
CA SER A 653 16.74 0.89 -24.97
C SER A 653 16.06 2.18 -25.39
N ALA A 654 16.74 3.01 -26.17
CA ALA A 654 16.20 4.25 -26.72
C ALA A 654 16.17 4.17 -28.25
N ASP A 655 15.05 4.59 -28.84
CA ASP A 655 14.83 4.66 -30.28
C ASP A 655 14.46 6.09 -30.67
N THR A 656 15.43 6.81 -31.24
CA THR A 656 15.26 8.20 -31.69
C THR A 656 14.26 8.34 -32.83
N ALA A 657 14.15 7.34 -33.72
CA ALA A 657 13.21 7.39 -34.84
C ALA A 657 11.76 7.31 -34.35
N ARG A 658 11.52 6.43 -33.37
CA ARG A 658 10.21 6.30 -32.71
C ARG A 658 10.00 7.33 -31.60
N ARG A 659 11.01 8.11 -31.21
CA ARG A 659 10.96 9.07 -30.08
C ARG A 659 10.48 8.39 -28.79
N ALA A 660 11.01 7.20 -28.53
CA ALA A 660 10.58 6.32 -27.46
C ALA A 660 11.75 5.63 -26.77
N CYS A 661 11.57 5.30 -25.49
CA CYS A 661 12.38 4.31 -24.79
C CYS A 661 11.52 3.07 -24.54
N PHE A 662 12.09 1.89 -24.72
CA PHE A 662 11.46 0.61 -24.43
C PHE A 662 12.19 -0.06 -23.27
N ALA A 663 11.46 -0.68 -22.37
CA ALA A 663 12.02 -1.39 -21.24
C ALA A 663 11.35 -2.75 -21.02
N ARG A 664 12.15 -3.78 -20.74
CA ARG A 664 11.66 -5.14 -20.44
C ARG A 664 12.36 -5.73 -19.23
N ASN A 665 11.67 -6.65 -18.55
CA ASN A 665 12.25 -7.53 -17.55
C ASN A 665 11.85 -8.98 -17.87
N ALA A 666 12.79 -9.71 -18.48
CA ALA A 666 12.59 -11.10 -18.89
C ALA A 666 12.74 -12.09 -17.72
N TRP A 667 13.33 -11.65 -16.59
CA TRP A 667 13.49 -12.42 -15.36
C TRP A 667 12.21 -12.43 -14.52
N ARG A 668 11.09 -12.75 -15.16
CA ARG A 668 9.76 -12.87 -14.58
C ARG A 668 9.11 -14.15 -15.09
N ASP A 669 8.11 -14.64 -14.36
CA ASP A 669 7.33 -15.80 -14.78
C ASP A 669 6.29 -15.39 -15.84
N GLU A 670 5.26 -14.63 -15.44
CA GLU A 670 4.08 -14.34 -16.28
C GLU A 670 4.28 -13.21 -17.31
N PHE A 671 5.15 -12.24 -17.03
CA PHE A 671 5.30 -11.01 -17.82
C PHE A 671 6.66 -10.95 -18.55
N ALA A 672 7.28 -12.10 -18.82
CA ALA A 672 8.65 -12.16 -19.36
C ALA A 672 8.79 -11.49 -20.73
N GLN A 673 7.76 -11.58 -21.58
CA GLN A 673 7.77 -11.00 -22.93
C GLN A 673 7.26 -9.55 -22.96
N ALA A 674 6.52 -9.14 -21.93
CA ALA A 674 5.89 -7.83 -21.88
C ALA A 674 6.94 -6.71 -21.95
N THR A 675 6.68 -5.73 -22.81
CA THR A 675 7.59 -4.63 -23.10
C THR A 675 6.89 -3.31 -22.82
N ALA A 676 7.40 -2.59 -21.81
CA ALA A 676 6.93 -1.27 -21.47
C ALA A 676 7.58 -0.20 -22.36
N PHE A 677 6.92 0.94 -22.53
CA PHE A 677 7.47 2.06 -23.28
C PHE A 677 7.11 3.40 -22.68
N VAL A 678 8.00 4.37 -22.89
CA VAL A 678 7.74 5.80 -22.69
C VAL A 678 8.05 6.52 -24.00
N ALA A 679 7.14 7.35 -24.50
CA ALA A 679 7.27 7.98 -25.81
C ALA A 679 6.71 9.41 -25.85
N CYS A 680 7.11 10.18 -26.87
CA CYS A 680 6.59 11.53 -27.09
C CYS A 680 6.11 11.74 -28.53
N GLY A 681 4.91 12.28 -28.69
CA GLY A 681 4.31 12.61 -29.99
C GLY A 681 4.91 13.84 -30.67
N THR A 682 5.67 14.68 -29.94
CA THR A 682 6.26 15.91 -30.48
C THR A 682 7.44 15.62 -31.40
N PRO A 683 7.49 16.15 -32.63
CA PRO A 683 8.65 16.00 -33.52
C PRO A 683 9.94 16.53 -32.88
N GLY A 684 11.06 15.81 -33.08
CA GLY A 684 12.36 16.19 -32.53
C GLY A 684 12.55 15.90 -31.03
N ALA A 685 11.59 15.25 -30.36
CA ALA A 685 11.78 14.77 -29.01
C ALA A 685 12.90 13.71 -28.94
N VAL A 686 13.75 13.80 -27.91
CA VAL A 686 14.93 12.96 -27.73
C VAL A 686 14.69 11.96 -26.59
N PRO A 687 14.66 10.66 -26.86
CA PRO A 687 14.61 9.62 -25.84
C PRO A 687 16.02 9.37 -25.25
N GLY A 688 16.08 9.01 -23.97
CA GLY A 688 17.30 8.61 -23.29
C GLY A 688 17.01 7.68 -22.11
N ASN A 689 18.01 6.89 -21.73
CA ASN A 689 17.96 6.02 -20.55
C ASN A 689 19.34 5.97 -19.89
N ASP A 690 19.38 5.47 -18.65
CA ASP A 690 20.62 5.28 -17.89
C ASP A 690 21.26 3.90 -18.11
N GLY A 691 20.80 3.16 -19.12
CA GLY A 691 21.15 1.76 -19.39
C GLY A 691 20.54 0.76 -18.42
N ASN A 692 19.64 1.20 -17.52
CA ASN A 692 19.09 0.38 -16.46
C ASN A 692 17.61 0.69 -16.17
N ALA A 693 17.30 1.23 -14.98
CA ALA A 693 15.93 1.35 -14.45
C ALA A 693 15.30 2.74 -14.66
N ARG A 694 15.95 3.67 -15.37
CA ARG A 694 15.39 5.00 -15.62
C ARG A 694 15.39 5.34 -17.11
N SER A 695 14.27 5.90 -17.56
CA SER A 695 14.14 6.44 -18.92
C SER A 695 13.52 7.83 -18.90
N ALA A 696 13.82 8.61 -19.92
CA ALA A 696 13.23 9.91 -20.13
C ALA A 696 13.01 10.19 -21.61
N VAL A 697 11.99 10.98 -21.93
CA VAL A 697 11.82 11.57 -23.26
C VAL A 697 11.72 13.07 -23.11
N VAL A 698 12.57 13.81 -23.85
CA VAL A 698 12.74 15.26 -23.71
C VAL A 698 12.33 15.96 -25.00
N ALA A 699 11.36 16.87 -24.91
CA ALA A 699 10.99 17.79 -25.99
C ALA A 699 11.58 19.19 -25.72
N THR A 700 11.95 19.92 -26.77
CA THR A 700 12.40 21.32 -26.67
C THR A 700 11.36 22.22 -27.32
N LEU A 701 10.91 23.25 -26.59
CA LEU A 701 9.95 24.25 -27.04
C LEU A 701 10.62 25.61 -27.17
N GLU A 702 10.33 26.32 -28.25
CA GLU A 702 10.60 27.75 -28.38
C GLU A 702 9.28 28.51 -28.42
N LEU A 703 9.03 29.31 -27.39
CA LEU A 703 7.77 30.04 -27.22
C LEU A 703 8.04 31.54 -27.31
N ALA A 704 7.43 32.19 -28.31
CA ALA A 704 7.31 33.65 -28.32
C ALA A 704 6.43 34.12 -27.14
N PRO A 705 6.48 35.41 -26.75
CA PRO A 705 5.51 35.96 -25.81
C PRO A 705 4.07 35.65 -26.27
N ALA A 706 3.21 35.25 -25.34
CA ALA A 706 1.80 34.85 -25.56
C ALA A 706 1.59 33.63 -26.49
N ALA A 707 2.63 32.89 -26.85
CA ALA A 707 2.50 31.66 -27.62
C ALA A 707 2.18 30.45 -26.70
N SER A 708 1.46 29.47 -27.25
CA SER A 708 1.17 28.19 -26.61
C SER A 708 1.70 27.02 -27.43
N ALA A 709 2.04 25.92 -26.77
CA ALA A 709 2.35 24.65 -27.42
C ALA A 709 1.85 23.46 -26.59
N ASP A 710 1.51 22.37 -27.27
CA ASP A 710 1.06 21.13 -26.66
C ASP A 710 2.11 20.03 -26.88
N ILE A 711 2.40 19.26 -25.82
CA ILE A 711 3.23 18.05 -25.88
C ILE A 711 2.38 16.88 -25.39
N VAL A 712 2.37 15.78 -26.14
CA VAL A 712 1.72 14.53 -25.72
C VAL A 712 2.79 13.48 -25.42
N PHE A 713 2.77 13.00 -24.18
CA PHE A 713 3.59 11.92 -23.67
C PHE A 713 2.76 10.64 -23.55
N LEU A 714 3.40 9.50 -23.75
CA LEU A 714 2.79 8.18 -23.69
C LEU A 714 3.58 7.30 -22.70
N LEU A 715 2.87 6.55 -21.88
CA LEU A 715 3.43 5.49 -21.04
C LEU A 715 2.53 4.25 -21.17
N GLY A 716 3.08 3.11 -21.55
CA GLY A 716 2.27 1.92 -21.76
C GLY A 716 3.09 0.63 -21.77
N GLU A 717 2.41 -0.48 -22.05
CA GLU A 717 3.02 -1.80 -22.20
C GLU A 717 2.33 -2.59 -23.31
N GLY A 718 3.11 -3.25 -24.15
CA GLY A 718 2.63 -4.27 -25.08
C GLY A 718 2.94 -5.67 -24.54
N ALA A 719 2.16 -6.67 -24.95
CA ALA A 719 2.40 -8.07 -24.60
C ALA A 719 3.80 -8.56 -25.06
N ASP A 720 4.34 -7.91 -26.09
CA ASP A 720 5.69 -8.07 -26.60
C ASP A 720 6.21 -6.74 -27.19
N GLN A 721 7.47 -6.76 -27.66
CA GLN A 721 8.14 -5.60 -28.28
C GLN A 721 7.36 -5.05 -29.49
N ALA A 722 6.86 -5.93 -30.36
CA ALA A 722 6.16 -5.51 -31.58
C ALA A 722 4.85 -4.80 -31.25
N THR A 723 4.10 -5.32 -30.27
CA THR A 723 2.88 -4.72 -29.76
C THR A 723 3.16 -3.38 -29.09
N ALA A 724 4.23 -3.27 -28.29
CA ALA A 724 4.64 -2.02 -27.65
C ALA A 724 4.98 -0.93 -28.69
N GLU A 725 5.71 -1.29 -29.74
CA GLU A 725 6.03 -0.38 -30.85
C GLU A 725 4.78 0.06 -31.62
N ALA A 726 3.85 -0.87 -31.88
CA ALA A 726 2.59 -0.56 -32.55
C ALA A 726 1.71 0.39 -31.73
N LEU A 727 1.58 0.15 -30.42
CA LEU A 727 0.86 1.03 -29.49
C LEU A 727 1.49 2.43 -29.45
N ALA A 728 2.81 2.51 -29.31
CA ALA A 728 3.52 3.78 -29.31
C ALA A 728 3.29 4.56 -30.63
N ALA A 729 3.42 3.89 -31.78
CA ALA A 729 3.19 4.51 -33.09
C ALA A 729 1.73 4.97 -33.28
N HIS A 730 0.77 4.14 -32.87
CA HIS A 730 -0.66 4.46 -32.97
C HIS A 730 -1.00 5.72 -32.17
N TYR A 731 -0.67 5.74 -30.88
CA TYR A 731 -1.02 6.86 -30.00
C TYR A 731 -0.18 8.12 -30.19
N GLN A 732 0.93 8.06 -30.93
CA GLN A 732 1.60 9.26 -31.45
C GLN A 732 0.80 9.95 -32.55
N GLY A 733 -0.03 9.20 -33.29
CA GLY A 733 -0.87 9.72 -34.37
C GLY A 733 -2.31 10.03 -33.97
N VAL A 734 -2.82 9.41 -32.90
CA VAL A 734 -4.18 9.67 -32.39
C VAL A 734 -4.23 11.00 -31.63
N GLY A 735 -5.22 11.83 -31.96
CA GLY A 735 -5.46 13.08 -31.24
C GLY A 735 -5.89 12.83 -29.79
N PHE A 736 -5.20 13.48 -28.84
CA PHE A 736 -5.48 13.35 -27.40
C PHE A 736 -6.95 13.64 -27.04
N ASP A 737 -7.54 14.68 -27.62
CA ASP A 737 -8.93 15.07 -27.32
C ASP A 737 -9.93 13.95 -27.70
N ARG A 738 -9.69 13.23 -28.80
CA ARG A 738 -10.51 12.08 -29.19
C ARG A 738 -10.49 10.97 -28.12
N VAL A 739 -9.34 10.72 -27.50
CA VAL A 739 -9.21 9.72 -26.44
C VAL A 739 -9.91 10.20 -25.17
N LEU A 740 -9.71 11.47 -24.80
CA LEU A 740 -10.34 12.05 -23.62
C LEU A 740 -11.88 12.08 -23.76
N ASP A 741 -12.41 12.47 -24.91
CA ASP A 741 -13.85 12.54 -25.19
C ASP A 741 -14.49 11.13 -25.15
N ALA A 742 -13.83 10.13 -25.74
CA ALA A 742 -14.28 8.75 -25.68
C ALA A 742 -14.31 8.22 -24.23
N THR A 743 -13.29 8.53 -23.43
CA THR A 743 -13.24 8.19 -22.01
C THR A 743 -14.35 8.86 -21.22
N ALA A 744 -14.59 10.16 -21.46
CA ALA A 744 -15.68 10.88 -20.81
C ALA A 744 -17.05 10.26 -21.16
N GLN A 745 -17.30 9.97 -22.45
CA GLN A 745 -18.53 9.35 -22.91
C GLN A 745 -18.77 7.96 -22.27
N ALA A 746 -17.73 7.12 -22.18
CA ALA A 746 -17.84 5.81 -21.56
C ALA A 746 -18.22 5.87 -20.06
N TRP A 747 -17.70 6.87 -19.34
CA TRP A 747 -18.08 7.11 -17.95
C TRP A 747 -19.50 7.67 -17.82
N GLU A 748 -19.91 8.62 -18.66
CA GLU A 748 -21.30 9.09 -18.65
C GLU A 748 -22.30 7.96 -18.94
N GLN A 749 -21.97 7.04 -19.85
CA GLN A 749 -22.78 5.83 -20.10
C GLN A 749 -22.86 4.90 -18.88
N THR A 750 -21.82 4.86 -18.06
CA THR A 750 -21.80 4.06 -16.82
C THR A 750 -22.68 4.70 -15.73
N PHE A 751 -22.79 6.03 -15.69
CA PHE A 751 -23.56 6.75 -14.67
C PHE A 751 -25.02 7.01 -15.07
N ALA A 752 -25.31 7.15 -16.37
CA ALA A 752 -26.62 7.49 -16.89
C ALA A 752 -27.79 6.59 -16.45
N PRO A 753 -27.63 5.27 -16.23
CA PRO A 753 -28.76 4.39 -15.89
C PRO A 753 -29.43 4.71 -14.55
N LEU A 754 -28.75 5.41 -13.64
CA LEU A 754 -29.32 5.86 -12.37
C LEU A 754 -28.78 7.24 -12.00
N GLN A 755 -29.69 8.20 -11.79
CA GLN A 755 -29.40 9.50 -11.20
C GLN A 755 -30.42 9.80 -10.11
N VAL A 756 -29.99 10.44 -9.03
CA VAL A 756 -30.84 10.85 -7.91
C VAL A 756 -30.68 12.33 -7.63
N THR A 757 -31.75 12.96 -7.14
CA THR A 757 -31.72 14.31 -6.57
C THR A 757 -32.35 14.24 -5.19
N THR A 758 -31.61 14.66 -4.18
CA THR A 758 -32.04 14.60 -2.78
C THR A 758 -31.90 15.99 -2.13
N PRO A 759 -32.52 16.22 -0.97
CA PRO A 759 -32.29 17.43 -0.18
C PRO A 759 -30.84 17.57 0.32
N VAL A 760 -30.01 16.52 0.17
CA VAL A 760 -28.62 16.47 0.61
C VAL A 760 -27.71 16.34 -0.61
N ARG A 761 -27.21 17.47 -1.07
CA ARG A 761 -26.35 17.56 -2.27
C ARG A 761 -25.15 16.62 -2.27
N SER A 762 -24.53 16.33 -1.12
CA SER A 762 -23.41 15.38 -1.03
C SER A 762 -23.81 13.94 -1.36
N ILE A 763 -25.04 13.52 -1.07
CA ILE A 763 -25.56 12.22 -1.47
C ILE A 763 -25.70 12.14 -3.00
N ASP A 764 -26.19 13.20 -3.64
CA ASP A 764 -26.30 13.27 -5.11
C ASP A 764 -24.92 13.11 -5.75
N LEU A 765 -23.91 13.84 -5.26
CA LEU A 765 -22.53 13.74 -5.75
C LEU A 765 -22.02 12.30 -5.67
N LEU A 766 -22.20 11.67 -4.51
CA LEU A 766 -21.69 10.32 -4.24
C LEU A 766 -22.42 9.26 -5.07
N VAL A 767 -23.75 9.23 -5.04
CA VAL A 767 -24.55 8.19 -5.73
C VAL A 767 -24.46 8.32 -7.23
N ASN A 768 -24.52 9.54 -7.77
CA ASN A 768 -24.60 9.75 -9.22
C ASN A 768 -23.26 9.52 -9.93
N ARG A 769 -22.15 9.49 -9.20
CA ARG A 769 -20.82 9.46 -9.82
C ARG A 769 -19.74 8.79 -8.99
N TRP A 770 -19.47 9.28 -7.78
CA TRP A 770 -18.21 8.97 -7.10
C TRP A 770 -18.15 7.56 -6.48
N LEU A 771 -19.26 7.06 -5.91
CA LEU A 771 -19.33 5.68 -5.41
C LEU A 771 -19.25 4.64 -6.54
N PRO A 772 -20.07 4.71 -7.62
CA PRO A 772 -19.93 3.75 -8.73
C PRO A 772 -18.58 3.88 -9.44
N TYR A 773 -18.00 5.10 -9.52
CA TYR A 773 -16.64 5.29 -10.01
C TYR A 773 -15.60 4.54 -9.15
N GLN A 774 -15.68 4.67 -7.82
CA GLN A 774 -14.79 3.96 -6.90
C GLN A 774 -14.93 2.44 -7.03
N VAL A 775 -16.16 1.92 -7.10
CA VAL A 775 -16.41 0.49 -7.32
C VAL A 775 -15.76 0.02 -8.62
N LEU A 776 -15.98 0.73 -9.73
CA LEU A 776 -15.51 0.25 -11.03
C LEU A 776 -14.00 0.47 -11.23
N ALA A 777 -13.54 1.71 -11.11
CA ALA A 777 -12.15 2.09 -11.40
C ALA A 777 -11.17 1.45 -10.40
N CYS A 778 -11.47 1.54 -9.10
CA CYS A 778 -10.56 1.04 -8.06
C CYS A 778 -10.76 -0.45 -7.78
N ARG A 779 -11.99 -0.89 -7.48
CA ARG A 779 -12.22 -2.24 -6.94
C ARG A 779 -12.22 -3.30 -8.01
N LEU A 780 -12.90 -3.06 -9.14
CA LEU A 780 -13.01 -4.06 -10.19
C LEU A 780 -11.82 -4.05 -11.16
N TRP A 781 -11.39 -2.88 -11.62
CA TRP A 781 -10.33 -2.77 -12.65
C TRP A 781 -8.91 -2.64 -12.08
N ALA A 782 -8.66 -1.67 -11.21
CA ALA A 782 -7.31 -1.39 -10.73
C ALA A 782 -6.82 -2.37 -9.64
N ARG A 783 -7.72 -2.77 -8.74
CA ARG A 783 -7.46 -3.58 -7.54
C ARG A 783 -6.31 -3.01 -6.70
N THR A 784 -6.28 -1.70 -6.54
CA THR A 784 -5.23 -0.96 -5.80
C THR A 784 -5.76 0.37 -5.28
N ALA A 785 -5.05 0.94 -4.29
CA ALA A 785 -5.17 2.30 -3.80
C ALA A 785 -3.81 2.78 -3.27
N PHE A 786 -3.77 4.01 -2.73
CA PHE A 786 -2.55 4.57 -2.13
C PHE A 786 -2.02 3.68 -1.00
N TYR A 787 -2.91 3.21 -0.11
CA TYR A 787 -2.50 2.42 1.05
C TYR A 787 -2.31 0.92 0.75
N GLN A 788 -2.86 0.38 -0.33
CA GLN A 788 -2.78 -1.04 -0.65
C GLN A 788 -2.74 -1.31 -2.16
N ALA A 789 -1.71 -2.02 -2.65
CA ALA A 789 -1.65 -2.54 -4.02
C ALA A 789 -1.80 -4.06 -4.01
N SER A 790 -3.02 -4.54 -4.31
CA SER A 790 -3.38 -5.96 -4.25
C SER A 790 -3.21 -6.67 -5.58
N GLY A 791 -3.78 -6.11 -6.66
CA GLY A 791 -3.83 -6.75 -7.97
C GLY A 791 -4.70 -8.02 -8.04
N ALA A 792 -4.95 -8.68 -6.91
CA ALA A 792 -5.76 -9.88 -6.78
C ALA A 792 -7.26 -9.58 -6.76
N PHE A 793 -8.04 -10.53 -7.25
CA PHE A 793 -9.47 -10.60 -6.99
C PHE A 793 -9.69 -11.37 -5.68
N GLY A 794 -10.42 -10.78 -4.74
CA GLY A 794 -10.99 -11.47 -3.59
C GLY A 794 -12.37 -12.00 -3.91
N PHE A 795 -12.65 -13.24 -3.54
CA PHE A 795 -13.87 -13.95 -3.92
C PHE A 795 -15.11 -13.25 -3.37
N ARG A 796 -15.21 -13.09 -2.05
CA ARG A 796 -16.28 -12.30 -1.43
C ARG A 796 -16.28 -10.84 -1.85
N ASP A 797 -15.09 -10.29 -2.04
CA ASP A 797 -14.87 -8.86 -2.19
C ASP A 797 -15.48 -8.35 -3.48
N GLN A 798 -15.07 -8.90 -4.63
CA GLN A 798 -15.60 -8.42 -5.91
C GLN A 798 -17.00 -8.93 -6.22
N LEU A 799 -17.45 -10.05 -5.62
CA LEU A 799 -18.86 -10.44 -5.65
C LEU A 799 -19.74 -9.35 -5.01
N GLN A 800 -19.36 -8.83 -3.84
CA GLN A 800 -20.08 -7.72 -3.19
C GLN A 800 -19.98 -6.43 -4.01
N ASP A 801 -18.81 -6.11 -4.56
CA ASP A 801 -18.61 -4.91 -5.40
C ASP A 801 -19.53 -4.94 -6.64
N VAL A 802 -19.64 -6.06 -7.35
CA VAL A 802 -20.52 -6.13 -8.54
C VAL A 802 -22.01 -6.18 -8.22
N GLY A 803 -22.38 -6.50 -6.97
CA GLY A 803 -23.75 -6.29 -6.49
C GLY A 803 -24.20 -4.84 -6.70
N ALA A 804 -23.32 -3.86 -6.46
CA ALA A 804 -23.63 -2.44 -6.66
C ALA A 804 -23.76 -2.05 -8.16
N LEU A 805 -23.28 -2.89 -9.07
CA LEU A 805 -23.29 -2.65 -10.51
C LEU A 805 -24.49 -3.31 -11.22
N CYS A 806 -25.34 -4.06 -10.51
CA CYS A 806 -26.47 -4.76 -11.15
C CYS A 806 -27.45 -3.81 -11.85
N LEU A 807 -27.59 -2.56 -11.37
CA LEU A 807 -28.43 -1.54 -11.98
C LEU A 807 -27.76 -0.81 -13.16
N THR A 808 -26.47 -0.50 -13.05
CA THR A 808 -25.77 0.40 -13.98
C THR A 808 -24.94 -0.34 -15.03
N ARG A 809 -24.36 -1.48 -14.67
CA ARG A 809 -23.50 -2.33 -15.52
C ARG A 809 -23.78 -3.83 -15.26
N PRO A 810 -25.01 -4.30 -15.53
CA PRO A 810 -25.37 -5.71 -15.36
C PRO A 810 -24.51 -6.64 -16.22
N ASP A 811 -23.95 -6.14 -17.33
CA ASP A 811 -22.99 -6.86 -18.18
C ASP A 811 -21.70 -7.22 -17.41
N LEU A 812 -21.14 -6.28 -16.65
CA LEU A 812 -19.95 -6.51 -15.84
C LEU A 812 -20.25 -7.39 -14.63
N ALA A 813 -21.42 -7.22 -14.01
CA ALA A 813 -21.84 -8.07 -12.90
C ALA A 813 -21.97 -9.53 -13.35
N ARG A 814 -22.64 -9.77 -14.49
CA ARG A 814 -22.77 -11.10 -15.09
C ARG A 814 -21.41 -11.74 -15.36
N ALA A 815 -20.52 -11.01 -16.03
CA ALA A 815 -19.19 -11.52 -16.38
C ALA A 815 -18.37 -11.87 -15.13
N HIS A 816 -18.44 -11.05 -14.07
CA HIS A 816 -17.70 -11.30 -12.85
C HIS A 816 -18.28 -12.44 -12.01
N ILE A 817 -19.60 -12.60 -11.95
CA ILE A 817 -20.24 -13.76 -11.30
C ILE A 817 -19.72 -15.07 -11.90
N LEU A 818 -19.68 -15.16 -13.24
CA LEU A 818 -19.17 -16.35 -13.93
C LEU A 818 -17.67 -16.54 -13.71
N LEU A 819 -16.89 -15.45 -13.68
CA LEU A 819 -15.47 -15.51 -13.33
C LEU A 819 -15.28 -16.07 -11.91
N SER A 820 -16.02 -15.58 -10.91
CA SER A 820 -15.92 -16.07 -9.54
C SER A 820 -16.37 -17.53 -9.42
N ALA A 821 -17.46 -17.93 -10.08
CA ALA A 821 -17.87 -19.34 -10.14
C ALA A 821 -16.75 -20.25 -10.70
N SER A 822 -15.98 -19.78 -11.69
CA SER A 822 -14.84 -20.53 -12.23
C SER A 822 -13.69 -20.76 -11.23
N ARG A 823 -13.76 -20.11 -10.06
CA ARG A 823 -12.79 -20.22 -8.95
C ARG A 823 -13.31 -21.05 -7.78
N GLN A 824 -14.46 -21.71 -7.94
CA GLN A 824 -15.00 -22.67 -6.99
C GLN A 824 -14.36 -24.06 -7.20
N PHE A 825 -13.98 -24.74 -6.12
CA PHE A 825 -13.54 -26.13 -6.14
C PHE A 825 -14.72 -27.09 -6.24
N GLU A 826 -14.48 -28.32 -6.74
CA GLU A 826 -15.52 -29.37 -6.88
C GLU A 826 -16.31 -29.62 -5.57
N ALA A 827 -15.69 -29.39 -4.41
CA ALA A 827 -16.29 -29.57 -3.07
C ALA A 827 -17.26 -28.45 -2.63
N GLY A 828 -17.32 -27.32 -3.35
CA GLY A 828 -18.22 -26.20 -3.06
C GLY A 828 -17.58 -25.00 -2.35
N ASP A 829 -16.37 -25.14 -1.78
CA ASP A 829 -15.54 -24.02 -1.36
C ASP A 829 -14.80 -23.38 -2.53
N ALA A 830 -14.15 -22.23 -2.33
CA ALA A 830 -13.51 -21.47 -3.41
C ALA A 830 -12.12 -20.98 -3.03
N GLN A 831 -11.36 -20.50 -4.02
CA GLN A 831 -10.19 -19.66 -3.74
C GLN A 831 -10.67 -18.41 -3.01
N HIS A 832 -10.06 -18.06 -1.89
CA HIS A 832 -10.36 -16.85 -1.13
C HIS A 832 -9.95 -15.59 -1.91
N TRP A 833 -8.80 -15.65 -2.58
CA TRP A 833 -8.40 -14.67 -3.59
C TRP A 833 -7.46 -15.30 -4.63
N TRP A 834 -7.34 -14.68 -5.81
CA TRP A 834 -6.42 -15.11 -6.88
C TRP A 834 -5.81 -13.94 -7.67
N LEU A 835 -4.62 -14.16 -8.22
CA LEU A 835 -3.87 -13.20 -9.03
C LEU A 835 -4.10 -13.48 -10.53
N PRO A 836 -4.59 -12.50 -11.31
CA PRO A 836 -4.56 -12.58 -12.77
C PRO A 836 -3.16 -12.19 -13.33
N PRO A 837 -2.72 -12.78 -14.45
CA PRO A 837 -3.39 -13.83 -15.23
C PRO A 837 -3.18 -15.27 -14.73
N SER A 838 -2.21 -15.57 -13.84
CA SER A 838 -1.89 -16.97 -13.50
C SER A 838 -3.01 -17.77 -12.84
N GLY A 839 -3.94 -17.12 -12.14
CA GLY A 839 -4.91 -17.80 -11.29
C GLY A 839 -4.30 -18.39 -10.02
N LYS A 840 -3.00 -18.14 -9.74
CA LYS A 840 -2.38 -18.47 -8.45
C LYS A 840 -3.14 -17.73 -7.36
N GLY A 841 -3.56 -18.46 -6.33
CA GLY A 841 -4.40 -17.91 -5.28
C GLY A 841 -4.32 -18.73 -4.03
N VAL A 842 -5.05 -18.30 -3.01
CA VAL A 842 -5.07 -18.99 -1.72
C VAL A 842 -6.39 -19.71 -1.52
N ARG A 843 -6.34 -20.97 -1.07
CA ARG A 843 -7.47 -21.71 -0.52
C ARG A 843 -7.37 -21.66 1.00
N THR A 844 -8.44 -21.30 1.70
CA THR A 844 -8.43 -21.09 3.17
C THR A 844 -9.52 -21.91 3.86
N ARG A 845 -9.57 -21.86 5.19
CA ARG A 845 -10.71 -22.33 6.00
C ARG A 845 -11.68 -21.19 6.38
N ILE A 846 -11.61 -20.05 5.71
CA ILE A 846 -12.59 -18.97 5.85
C ILE A 846 -13.88 -19.43 5.17
N VAL A 847 -15.00 -19.32 5.86
CA VAL A 847 -16.23 -20.03 5.46
C VAL A 847 -17.26 -19.15 4.77
N ASP A 848 -17.17 -17.82 4.87
CA ASP A 848 -18.19 -16.92 4.32
C ASP A 848 -18.09 -16.76 2.80
N ASP A 849 -16.88 -16.91 2.23
CA ASP A 849 -16.62 -16.91 0.78
C ASP A 849 -17.65 -17.76 0.02
N ARG A 850 -17.99 -18.92 0.57
CA ARG A 850 -18.93 -19.90 -0.02
C ARG A 850 -20.29 -19.27 -0.35
N LEU A 851 -20.79 -18.40 0.52
CA LEU A 851 -22.18 -17.94 0.47
C LEU A 851 -22.37 -16.64 -0.31
N TRP A 852 -21.30 -15.92 -0.62
CA TRP A 852 -21.39 -14.69 -1.41
C TRP A 852 -21.81 -14.94 -2.86
N LEU A 853 -21.43 -16.07 -3.45
CA LEU A 853 -21.84 -16.42 -4.82
C LEU A 853 -23.36 -16.60 -4.95
N PRO A 854 -24.03 -17.51 -4.19
CA PRO A 854 -25.47 -17.63 -4.26
C PRO A 854 -26.22 -16.36 -3.83
N TYR A 855 -25.69 -15.59 -2.87
CA TYR A 855 -26.28 -14.31 -2.46
C TYR A 855 -26.33 -13.30 -3.63
N ILE A 856 -25.21 -13.10 -4.31
CA ILE A 856 -25.11 -12.14 -5.42
C ILE A 856 -25.83 -12.64 -6.67
N VAL A 857 -25.83 -13.95 -6.94
CA VAL A 857 -26.62 -14.53 -8.05
C VAL A 857 -28.11 -14.30 -7.83
N ALA A 858 -28.63 -14.55 -6.62
CA ALA A 858 -30.04 -14.27 -6.32
C ALA A 858 -30.38 -12.79 -6.50
N HIS A 859 -29.52 -11.89 -6.03
CA HIS A 859 -29.69 -10.45 -6.21
C HIS A 859 -29.63 -10.03 -7.69
N TYR A 860 -28.70 -10.58 -8.48
CA TYR A 860 -28.55 -10.30 -9.90
C TYR A 860 -29.79 -10.73 -10.69
N VAL A 861 -30.26 -11.96 -10.47
CA VAL A 861 -31.47 -12.49 -11.14
C VAL A 861 -32.69 -11.66 -10.76
N ALA A 862 -32.87 -11.35 -9.48
CA ALA A 862 -33.97 -10.51 -9.03
C ALA A 862 -33.94 -9.11 -9.66
N THR A 863 -32.76 -8.48 -9.72
CA THR A 863 -32.61 -7.11 -10.22
C THR A 863 -32.77 -7.01 -11.73
N THR A 864 -32.18 -7.94 -12.48
CA THR A 864 -32.10 -7.86 -13.96
C THR A 864 -33.21 -8.62 -14.66
N GLY A 865 -33.72 -9.68 -14.04
CA GLY A 865 -34.59 -10.68 -14.68
C GLY A 865 -33.84 -11.71 -15.54
N ASP A 866 -32.51 -11.67 -15.64
CA ASP A 866 -31.72 -12.65 -16.40
C ASP A 866 -31.60 -13.98 -15.62
N ALA A 867 -32.65 -14.80 -15.65
CA ALA A 867 -32.63 -16.14 -15.10
C ALA A 867 -31.74 -17.11 -15.91
N ALA A 868 -31.42 -16.80 -17.18
CA ALA A 868 -30.63 -17.66 -18.04
C ALA A 868 -29.18 -17.81 -17.57
N ILE A 869 -28.67 -16.85 -16.78
CA ILE A 869 -27.35 -16.96 -16.14
C ILE A 869 -27.22 -18.25 -15.30
N LEU A 870 -28.31 -18.76 -14.71
CA LEU A 870 -28.31 -19.96 -13.88
C LEU A 870 -27.94 -21.23 -14.66
N ASP A 871 -28.13 -21.21 -15.99
CA ASP A 871 -27.87 -22.34 -16.89
C ASP A 871 -26.47 -22.29 -17.53
N GLU A 872 -25.74 -21.20 -17.35
CA GLU A 872 -24.38 -21.02 -17.87
C GLU A 872 -23.44 -22.08 -17.33
N GLN A 873 -22.70 -22.73 -18.24
CA GLN A 873 -21.78 -23.80 -17.89
C GLN A 873 -20.43 -23.23 -17.49
N VAL A 874 -20.01 -23.49 -16.25
CA VAL A 874 -18.76 -22.97 -15.69
C VAL A 874 -17.93 -24.14 -15.13
N PRO A 875 -16.62 -24.20 -15.42
CA PRO A 875 -15.76 -25.26 -14.88
C PRO A 875 -15.51 -25.06 -13.38
N PHE A 876 -15.30 -26.17 -12.66
CA PHE A 876 -14.76 -26.14 -11.29
C PHE A 876 -13.22 -26.15 -11.31
N LEU A 877 -12.63 -25.86 -10.16
CA LEU A 877 -11.23 -26.12 -9.85
C LEU A 877 -11.05 -27.48 -9.17
N ARG A 878 -9.89 -28.10 -9.39
CA ARG A 878 -9.43 -29.31 -8.71
C ARG A 878 -8.14 -29.04 -7.96
N ALA A 879 -8.14 -29.35 -6.67
CA ALA A 879 -6.98 -29.34 -5.80
C ALA A 879 -7.24 -30.18 -4.55
N ASP A 880 -6.16 -30.63 -3.90
CA ASP A 880 -6.24 -31.32 -2.62
C ASP A 880 -6.91 -30.43 -1.56
N ALA A 881 -7.67 -31.06 -0.67
CA ALA A 881 -8.21 -30.39 0.51
C ALA A 881 -7.07 -29.95 1.44
N LEU A 882 -7.30 -28.89 2.21
CA LEU A 882 -6.37 -28.46 3.25
C LEU A 882 -6.22 -29.57 4.30
N GLN A 883 -4.96 -29.91 4.61
CA GLN A 883 -4.66 -30.93 5.62
C GLN A 883 -5.19 -30.51 7.01
N PRO A 884 -5.44 -31.46 7.94
CA PRO A 884 -5.76 -31.11 9.32
C PRO A 884 -4.71 -30.17 9.92
N GLY A 885 -5.15 -29.07 10.54
CA GLY A 885 -4.27 -28.04 11.10
C GLY A 885 -3.71 -27.01 10.09
N GLN A 886 -3.85 -27.25 8.78
CA GLN A 886 -3.48 -26.28 7.76
C GLN A 886 -4.57 -25.21 7.60
N THR A 887 -4.23 -23.93 7.79
CA THR A 887 -5.15 -22.79 7.68
C THR A 887 -5.38 -22.36 6.25
N ASP A 888 -4.33 -22.42 5.43
CA ASP A 888 -4.33 -21.94 4.05
C ASP A 888 -3.27 -22.64 3.18
N ALA A 889 -3.41 -22.48 1.86
CA ALA A 889 -2.45 -22.93 0.86
C ALA A 889 -2.46 -21.99 -0.35
N PHE A 890 -1.30 -21.45 -0.73
CA PHE A 890 -1.12 -20.64 -1.95
C PHE A 890 -0.56 -21.48 -3.10
N PHE A 891 -1.31 -21.60 -4.20
CA PHE A 891 -0.93 -22.41 -5.36
C PHE A 891 -1.71 -22.03 -6.63
N ALA A 892 -1.27 -22.56 -7.78
CA ALA A 892 -2.05 -22.55 -9.02
C ALA A 892 -2.92 -23.81 -9.10
N PRO A 893 -4.26 -23.71 -9.00
CA PRO A 893 -5.15 -24.86 -9.09
C PRO A 893 -5.25 -25.39 -10.53
N ALA A 894 -5.54 -26.69 -10.69
CA ALA A 894 -5.91 -27.26 -11.98
C ALA A 894 -7.39 -27.00 -12.25
N THR A 895 -7.77 -26.87 -13.53
CA THR A 895 -9.18 -26.88 -13.93
C THR A 895 -9.71 -28.32 -13.90
N ALA A 896 -10.87 -28.54 -13.28
CA ALA A 896 -11.52 -29.84 -13.28
C ALA A 896 -12.05 -30.21 -14.67
N THR A 897 -12.10 -31.50 -14.98
CA THR A 897 -12.71 -32.00 -16.23
C THR A 897 -14.23 -31.89 -16.22
N ALA A 898 -14.84 -31.85 -15.03
CA ALA A 898 -16.26 -31.64 -14.83
C ALA A 898 -16.56 -30.15 -14.63
N GLY A 899 -17.62 -29.67 -15.27
CA GLY A 899 -18.24 -28.37 -15.00
C GLY A 899 -19.69 -28.56 -14.56
N GLY A 900 -20.39 -27.45 -14.36
CA GLY A 900 -21.81 -27.47 -14.09
C GLY A 900 -22.46 -26.13 -14.41
N ALA A 901 -23.78 -26.14 -14.47
CA ALA A 901 -24.57 -24.92 -14.52
C ALA A 901 -24.25 -24.04 -13.30
N LEU A 902 -24.27 -22.72 -13.44
CA LEU A 902 -24.05 -21.79 -12.33
C LEU A 902 -24.99 -22.08 -11.14
N PHE A 903 -26.22 -22.52 -11.39
CA PHE A 903 -27.12 -22.98 -10.36
C PHE A 903 -26.51 -24.07 -9.46
N GLU A 904 -25.78 -25.04 -10.04
CA GLU A 904 -25.14 -26.12 -9.30
C GLU A 904 -23.93 -25.62 -8.48
N HIS A 905 -23.19 -24.63 -8.99
CA HIS A 905 -22.13 -23.95 -8.20
C HIS A 905 -22.71 -23.33 -6.92
N CYS A 906 -23.80 -22.56 -7.08
CA CYS A 906 -24.52 -21.95 -5.97
C CYS A 906 -25.07 -23.01 -5.00
N ALA A 907 -25.69 -24.07 -5.52
CA ALA A 907 -26.27 -25.12 -4.70
C ALA A 907 -25.21 -25.87 -3.88
N ARG A 908 -24.04 -26.20 -4.47
CA ARG A 908 -22.93 -26.81 -3.73
C ARG A 908 -22.38 -25.91 -2.63
N ALA A 909 -22.33 -24.61 -2.89
CA ALA A 909 -21.86 -23.63 -1.91
C ALA A 909 -22.79 -23.57 -0.68
N ILE A 910 -24.12 -23.65 -0.89
CA ILE A 910 -25.10 -23.76 0.19
C ILE A 910 -24.92 -25.10 0.93
N GLU A 911 -24.83 -26.22 0.19
CA GLU A 911 -24.70 -27.57 0.76
C GLU A 911 -23.51 -27.72 1.71
N VAL A 912 -22.32 -27.28 1.30
CA VAL A 912 -21.10 -27.36 2.12
C VAL A 912 -21.15 -26.42 3.34
N SER A 913 -22.11 -25.50 3.38
CA SER A 913 -22.30 -24.52 4.46
C SER A 913 -23.38 -24.92 5.48
N LEU A 914 -24.06 -26.07 5.30
CA LEU A 914 -25.08 -26.55 6.24
C LEU A 914 -24.52 -27.22 7.51
N ALA A 915 -23.20 -27.37 7.61
CA ALA A 915 -22.56 -27.97 8.78
C ALA A 915 -22.62 -27.03 9.99
N THR A 916 -23.05 -27.56 11.13
CA THR A 916 -23.21 -26.80 12.39
C THR A 916 -22.33 -27.35 13.52
N GLY A 917 -21.99 -26.49 14.47
CA GLY A 917 -21.31 -26.88 15.71
C GLY A 917 -22.27 -27.32 16.82
N ALA A 918 -21.80 -27.24 18.06
CA ALA A 918 -22.49 -27.77 19.24
C ALA A 918 -23.79 -27.03 19.58
N HIS A 919 -23.93 -25.77 19.17
CA HIS A 919 -25.12 -24.96 19.42
C HIS A 919 -26.11 -24.98 18.25
N GLY A 920 -25.82 -25.71 17.19
CA GLY A 920 -26.62 -25.72 15.96
C GLY A 920 -26.39 -24.49 15.08
N LEU A 921 -25.25 -23.81 15.25
CA LEU A 921 -24.85 -22.62 14.49
C LEU A 921 -23.75 -22.98 13.46
N PRO A 922 -23.58 -22.21 12.37
CA PRO A 922 -22.56 -22.52 11.37
C PRO A 922 -21.15 -22.45 11.94
N LEU A 923 -20.30 -23.39 11.54
CA LEU A 923 -18.88 -23.39 11.93
C LEU A 923 -18.15 -22.18 11.35
N MET A 924 -17.34 -21.52 12.17
CA MET A 924 -16.60 -20.31 11.79
C MET A 924 -15.27 -20.61 11.09
N GLY A 925 -14.68 -21.81 11.29
CA GLY A 925 -13.37 -22.13 10.74
C GLY A 925 -12.30 -21.11 11.14
N THR A 926 -11.45 -20.71 10.20
CA THR A 926 -10.42 -19.69 10.45
C THR A 926 -10.89 -18.27 10.11
N GLY A 927 -12.20 -18.04 10.04
CA GLY A 927 -12.77 -16.73 9.78
C GLY A 927 -14.15 -16.79 9.13
N ASP A 928 -14.95 -15.78 9.43
CA ASP A 928 -16.06 -15.35 8.57
C ASP A 928 -15.66 -14.04 7.90
N TRP A 929 -16.61 -13.13 7.65
CA TRP A 929 -16.33 -11.84 7.02
C TRP A 929 -15.25 -11.01 7.76
N ASN A 930 -15.10 -11.16 9.08
CA ASN A 930 -14.01 -10.53 9.82
C ASN A 930 -12.75 -11.42 9.82
N ASP A 931 -11.84 -11.16 8.88
CA ASP A 931 -10.58 -11.88 8.74
C ASP A 931 -9.71 -11.88 10.00
N GLY A 932 -9.82 -10.84 10.83
CA GLY A 932 -9.04 -10.67 12.04
C GLY A 932 -9.38 -11.66 13.15
N MET A 933 -10.57 -12.25 13.12
CA MET A 933 -11.06 -13.21 14.10
C MET A 933 -10.68 -14.67 13.74
N ASN A 934 -9.46 -14.87 13.22
CA ASN A 934 -9.05 -16.12 12.59
C ASN A 934 -8.75 -17.28 13.55
N ARG A 935 -8.81 -17.06 14.87
CA ARG A 935 -8.55 -18.10 15.88
C ARG A 935 -9.79 -18.52 16.68
N VAL A 936 -10.96 -17.94 16.38
CA VAL A 936 -12.21 -18.29 17.08
C VAL A 936 -12.64 -19.74 16.85
N GLY A 937 -12.53 -20.24 15.60
CA GLY A 937 -12.92 -21.60 15.22
C GLY A 937 -11.81 -22.41 14.54
N ALA A 938 -10.54 -22.06 14.77
CA ALA A 938 -9.40 -22.68 14.08
C ALA A 938 -9.26 -24.19 14.37
N GLY A 939 -9.77 -24.64 15.52
CA GLY A 939 -9.91 -26.05 15.91
C GLY A 939 -11.09 -26.79 15.26
N GLY A 940 -11.89 -26.10 14.43
CA GLY A 940 -12.99 -26.68 13.66
C GLY A 940 -14.28 -26.90 14.45
N ARG A 941 -14.44 -26.27 15.62
CA ARG A 941 -15.63 -26.39 16.48
C ARG A 941 -16.30 -25.04 16.77
N GLY A 942 -15.56 -23.94 16.69
CA GLY A 942 -16.11 -22.60 16.90
C GLY A 942 -17.20 -22.23 15.89
N GLU A 943 -18.16 -21.43 16.32
CA GLU A 943 -19.40 -21.12 15.59
C GLU A 943 -19.60 -19.62 15.39
N SER A 944 -20.18 -19.21 14.26
CA SER A 944 -20.45 -17.80 13.94
C SER A 944 -21.96 -17.50 13.92
N VAL A 945 -22.37 -16.50 14.72
CA VAL A 945 -23.78 -16.05 14.76
C VAL A 945 -24.12 -15.21 13.52
N TRP A 946 -23.20 -14.36 13.09
CA TRP A 946 -23.35 -13.58 11.86
C TRP A 946 -23.55 -14.48 10.64
N MET A 947 -22.75 -15.54 10.53
CA MET A 947 -22.89 -16.53 9.46
C MET A 947 -24.27 -17.19 9.47
N GLY A 948 -24.84 -17.42 10.66
CA GLY A 948 -26.19 -17.98 10.80
C GLY A 948 -27.25 -17.11 10.13
N TRP A 949 -27.26 -15.82 10.42
CA TRP A 949 -28.17 -14.87 9.78
C TRP A 949 -27.91 -14.73 8.28
N PHE A 950 -26.63 -14.72 7.88
CA PHE A 950 -26.26 -14.64 6.47
C PHE A 950 -26.72 -15.87 5.67
N LEU A 951 -26.53 -17.07 6.20
CA LEU A 951 -26.98 -18.32 5.58
C LEU A 951 -28.51 -18.37 5.43
N ILE A 952 -29.27 -17.92 6.43
CA ILE A 952 -30.73 -17.80 6.31
C ILE A 952 -31.10 -16.84 5.17
N THR A 953 -30.39 -15.72 5.05
CA THR A 953 -30.62 -14.72 3.99
C THR A 953 -30.36 -15.33 2.60
N VAL A 954 -29.26 -16.07 2.45
CA VAL A 954 -28.90 -16.78 1.22
C VAL A 954 -29.95 -17.82 0.85
N ILE A 955 -30.35 -18.67 1.81
CA ILE A 955 -31.37 -19.70 1.58
C ILE A 955 -32.70 -19.07 1.18
N ASN A 956 -33.15 -18.02 1.87
CA ASN A 956 -34.42 -17.36 1.57
C ASN A 956 -34.42 -16.71 0.18
N GLY A 957 -33.28 -16.16 -0.26
CA GLY A 957 -33.13 -15.59 -1.59
C GLY A 957 -33.02 -16.63 -2.71
N PHE A 958 -32.37 -17.78 -2.44
CA PHE A 958 -32.05 -18.78 -3.47
C PHE A 958 -33.06 -19.93 -3.56
N ALA A 959 -33.74 -20.30 -2.48
CA ALA A 959 -34.74 -21.37 -2.46
C ALA A 959 -35.91 -21.17 -3.46
N PRO A 960 -36.41 -19.96 -3.73
CA PRO A 960 -37.39 -19.75 -4.80
C PRO A 960 -36.86 -20.16 -6.18
N LEU A 961 -35.62 -19.79 -6.51
CA LEU A 961 -34.98 -20.15 -7.79
C LEU A 961 -34.80 -21.68 -7.92
N ALA A 962 -34.56 -22.37 -6.80
CA ALA A 962 -34.48 -23.82 -6.76
C ALA A 962 -35.86 -24.49 -6.86
N ALA A 963 -36.89 -23.90 -6.25
CA ALA A 963 -38.27 -24.37 -6.34
C ALA A 963 -38.81 -24.29 -7.77
N ASP A 964 -38.54 -23.18 -8.48
CA ASP A 964 -38.93 -22.99 -9.89
C ASP A 964 -38.31 -24.05 -10.82
N ARG A 965 -37.20 -24.66 -10.38
CA ARG A 965 -36.47 -25.72 -11.07
C ARG A 965 -36.79 -27.12 -10.54
N ALA A 966 -37.73 -27.23 -9.60
CA ALA A 966 -38.10 -28.47 -8.91
C ALA A 966 -36.90 -29.21 -8.28
N ASP A 967 -35.90 -28.48 -7.77
CA ASP A 967 -34.72 -29.10 -7.15
C ASP A 967 -35.06 -29.73 -5.79
N ALA A 968 -34.67 -30.99 -5.62
CA ALA A 968 -34.98 -31.80 -4.44
C ALA A 968 -34.35 -31.26 -3.13
N ARG A 969 -33.33 -30.39 -3.21
CA ARG A 969 -32.66 -29.81 -2.03
C ARG A 969 -33.45 -28.69 -1.37
N THR A 970 -34.43 -28.12 -2.07
CA THR A 970 -35.18 -26.91 -1.66
C THR A 970 -35.80 -27.03 -0.27
N GLU A 971 -36.56 -28.10 0.00
CA GLU A 971 -37.21 -28.27 1.31
C GLU A 971 -36.22 -28.50 2.44
N ARG A 972 -35.14 -29.25 2.18
CA ARG A 972 -34.05 -29.44 3.16
C ARG A 972 -33.39 -28.12 3.53
N TRP A 973 -33.16 -27.22 2.57
CA TRP A 973 -32.63 -25.88 2.87
C TRP A 973 -33.60 -25.07 3.73
N ARG A 974 -34.90 -25.11 3.42
CA ARG A 974 -35.94 -24.44 4.21
C ARG A 974 -36.03 -25.00 5.63
N ASP A 975 -35.98 -26.32 5.79
CA ASP A 975 -35.92 -26.98 7.10
C ASP A 975 -34.69 -26.56 7.90
N HIS A 976 -33.53 -26.53 7.25
CA HIS A 976 -32.29 -26.08 7.88
C HIS A 976 -32.38 -24.62 8.32
N ALA A 977 -32.88 -23.72 7.46
CA ALA A 977 -33.07 -22.31 7.82
C ALA A 977 -34.00 -22.13 9.03
N ARG A 978 -35.09 -22.92 9.12
CA ARG A 978 -35.98 -22.92 10.31
C ARG A 978 -35.26 -23.40 11.57
N ALA A 979 -34.49 -24.48 11.49
CA ALA A 979 -33.73 -25.02 12.62
C ALA A 979 -32.65 -24.02 13.08
N LEU A 980 -31.96 -23.39 12.13
CA LEU A 980 -30.94 -22.39 12.37
C LEU A 980 -31.51 -21.11 13.00
N GLN A 981 -32.67 -20.63 12.53
CA GLN A 981 -33.40 -19.52 13.14
C GLN A 981 -33.71 -19.82 14.62
N LEU A 982 -34.21 -21.03 14.91
CA LEU A 982 -34.47 -21.44 16.29
C LEU A 982 -33.19 -21.47 17.14
N ALA A 983 -32.08 -21.96 16.60
CA ALA A 983 -30.78 -21.96 17.28
C ALA A 983 -30.28 -20.53 17.57
N LEU A 984 -30.38 -19.61 16.60
CA LEU A 984 -29.99 -18.21 16.79
C LEU A 984 -30.85 -17.54 17.87
N GLU A 985 -32.16 -17.73 17.84
CA GLU A 985 -33.08 -17.15 18.83
C GLU A 985 -32.89 -17.73 20.24
N THR A 986 -32.47 -18.99 20.37
CA THR A 986 -32.41 -19.65 21.70
C THR A 986 -31.00 -19.75 22.27
N LYS A 987 -29.97 -19.85 21.42
CA LYS A 987 -28.57 -20.07 21.83
C LYS A 987 -27.70 -18.84 21.62
N ALA A 988 -27.97 -18.02 20.61
CA ALA A 988 -27.18 -16.81 20.36
C ALA A 988 -27.69 -15.59 21.14
N TRP A 989 -28.96 -15.56 21.56
CA TRP A 989 -29.50 -14.42 22.32
C TRP A 989 -28.86 -14.29 23.72
N ASP A 990 -28.37 -13.09 24.04
CA ASP A 990 -27.70 -12.75 25.31
C ASP A 990 -28.58 -11.93 26.28
N GLY A 991 -29.83 -11.65 25.91
CA GLY A 991 -30.79 -10.90 26.74
C GLY A 991 -31.04 -9.46 26.25
N GLY A 992 -30.01 -8.80 25.75
CA GLY A 992 -30.07 -7.46 25.14
C GLY A 992 -29.76 -7.44 23.64
N TRP A 993 -28.85 -8.31 23.19
CA TRP A 993 -28.40 -8.44 21.80
C TRP A 993 -28.01 -9.90 21.52
N TYR A 994 -27.64 -10.21 20.27
CA TYR A 994 -27.11 -11.51 19.88
C TYR A 994 -25.60 -11.57 20.11
N ARG A 995 -25.11 -12.69 20.63
CA ARG A 995 -23.67 -12.99 20.73
C ARG A 995 -23.01 -12.91 19.34
N ARG A 996 -21.71 -12.70 19.31
CA ARG A 996 -20.93 -12.65 18.07
C ARG A 996 -20.60 -14.04 17.54
N ALA A 997 -20.13 -14.91 18.43
CA ALA A 997 -19.59 -16.23 18.10
C ALA A 997 -19.45 -17.11 19.36
N PHE A 998 -19.02 -18.35 19.15
CA PHE A 998 -18.52 -19.25 20.19
C PHE A 998 -17.13 -19.75 19.80
N TYR A 999 -16.19 -19.76 20.75
CA TYR A 999 -14.86 -20.34 20.55
C TYR A 999 -14.92 -21.86 20.41
N ASP A 1000 -13.81 -22.48 19.98
CA ASP A 1000 -13.70 -23.94 19.85
C ASP A 1000 -13.99 -24.73 21.15
N ASP A 1001 -13.88 -24.12 22.32
CA ASP A 1001 -14.20 -24.72 23.62
C ASP A 1001 -15.65 -24.47 24.07
N GLY A 1002 -16.44 -23.75 23.27
CA GLY A 1002 -17.82 -23.37 23.58
C GLY A 1002 -17.96 -22.07 24.37
N THR A 1003 -16.86 -21.37 24.70
CA THR A 1003 -16.92 -20.07 25.37
C THR A 1003 -17.60 -19.04 24.45
N PRO A 1004 -18.62 -18.29 24.93
CA PRO A 1004 -19.27 -17.26 24.13
C PRO A 1004 -18.34 -16.06 23.91
N LEU A 1005 -18.52 -15.38 22.78
CA LEU A 1005 -17.91 -14.10 22.44
C LEU A 1005 -19.01 -13.10 22.09
N GLY A 1006 -18.91 -11.86 22.56
CA GLY A 1006 -19.95 -10.85 22.28
C GLY A 1006 -21.08 -10.86 23.30
N THR A 1007 -20.79 -11.18 24.55
CA THR A 1007 -21.77 -11.19 25.65
C THR A 1007 -21.60 -9.98 26.56
N ALA A 1008 -22.67 -9.57 27.25
CA ALA A 1008 -22.67 -8.55 28.29
C ALA A 1008 -21.67 -8.82 29.43
N ALA A 1009 -21.27 -10.08 29.62
CA ALA A 1009 -20.24 -10.46 30.59
C ALA A 1009 -18.80 -10.17 30.12
N ASP A 1010 -18.58 -9.98 28.82
CA ASP A 1010 -17.25 -9.71 28.28
C ASP A 1010 -16.79 -8.27 28.60
N THR A 1011 -15.52 -8.11 28.92
CA THR A 1011 -14.89 -6.80 29.10
C THR A 1011 -14.43 -6.18 27.78
N GLU A 1012 -14.15 -7.01 26.77
CA GLU A 1012 -13.71 -6.63 25.42
C GLU A 1012 -14.63 -7.32 24.40
N CYS A 1013 -14.91 -6.67 23.28
CA CYS A 1013 -15.87 -7.11 22.26
C CYS A 1013 -17.25 -7.46 22.84
N ARG A 1014 -17.71 -6.72 23.84
CA ARG A 1014 -18.99 -6.95 24.54
C ARG A 1014 -20.21 -6.95 23.62
N ILE A 1015 -20.22 -6.03 22.65
CA ILE A 1015 -21.23 -5.94 21.59
C ILE A 1015 -20.54 -5.55 20.28
N GLU A 1016 -21.06 -6.06 19.17
CA GLU A 1016 -20.62 -5.79 17.81
C GLU A 1016 -21.80 -5.49 16.90
N SER A 1017 -21.58 -4.92 15.71
CA SER A 1017 -22.67 -4.43 14.86
C SER A 1017 -23.17 -5.44 13.82
N MET A 1018 -22.36 -6.44 13.42
CA MET A 1018 -22.64 -7.27 12.25
C MET A 1018 -23.76 -8.27 12.49
N ALA A 1019 -23.68 -9.10 13.54
CA ALA A 1019 -24.71 -10.09 13.83
C ALA A 1019 -26.06 -9.42 14.14
N GLN A 1020 -26.04 -8.24 14.74
CA GLN A 1020 -27.25 -7.48 15.07
C GLN A 1020 -27.89 -6.92 13.80
N SER A 1021 -27.08 -6.32 12.93
CA SER A 1021 -27.57 -5.79 11.65
C SER A 1021 -28.11 -6.91 10.76
N TRP A 1022 -27.42 -8.04 10.70
CA TRP A 1022 -27.84 -9.18 9.88
C TRP A 1022 -29.04 -9.94 10.44
N ALA A 1023 -29.27 -9.89 11.74
CA ALA A 1023 -30.54 -10.35 12.33
C ALA A 1023 -31.73 -9.62 11.68
N VAL A 1024 -31.63 -8.29 11.48
CA VAL A 1024 -32.65 -7.51 10.77
C VAL A 1024 -32.65 -7.80 9.27
N ILE A 1025 -31.48 -7.78 8.62
CA ILE A 1025 -31.36 -7.96 7.16
C ILE A 1025 -31.93 -9.31 6.70
N SER A 1026 -31.76 -10.36 7.51
CA SER A 1026 -32.30 -11.69 7.22
C SER A 1026 -33.83 -11.75 7.15
N GLY A 1027 -34.51 -10.80 7.80
CA GLY A 1027 -35.97 -10.82 7.98
C GLY A 1027 -36.49 -11.96 8.85
N ALA A 1028 -35.61 -12.75 9.46
CA ALA A 1028 -35.98 -13.96 10.21
C ALA A 1028 -35.90 -13.79 11.73
N ALA A 1029 -35.19 -12.78 12.24
CA ALA A 1029 -35.11 -12.56 13.68
C ALA A 1029 -36.46 -12.13 14.27
N ASP A 1030 -36.70 -12.46 15.54
CA ASP A 1030 -37.80 -11.91 16.31
C ASP A 1030 -37.73 -10.38 16.28
N ARG A 1031 -38.83 -9.74 15.88
CA ARG A 1031 -38.85 -8.31 15.58
C ARG A 1031 -38.51 -7.45 16.79
N GLU A 1032 -38.98 -7.82 17.99
CA GLU A 1032 -38.71 -7.05 19.20
C GLU A 1032 -37.26 -7.22 19.67
N ARG A 1033 -36.70 -8.43 19.56
CA ARG A 1033 -35.29 -8.69 19.85
C ARG A 1033 -34.36 -7.99 18.87
N ALA A 1034 -34.68 -8.06 17.58
CA ALA A 1034 -33.94 -7.37 16.52
C ALA A 1034 -33.92 -5.85 16.75
N ARG A 1035 -35.08 -5.26 17.09
CA ARG A 1035 -35.18 -3.84 17.45
C ARG A 1035 -34.34 -3.51 18.69
N ARG A 1036 -34.44 -4.30 19.76
CA ARG A 1036 -33.66 -4.12 20.99
C ARG A 1036 -32.15 -4.22 20.74
N ALA A 1037 -31.71 -5.18 19.92
CA ALA A 1037 -30.31 -5.34 19.57
C ALA A 1037 -29.80 -4.13 18.78
N MET A 1038 -30.59 -3.59 17.86
CA MET A 1038 -30.22 -2.38 17.11
C MET A 1038 -30.27 -1.10 17.97
N ASP A 1039 -31.18 -1.00 18.93
CA ASP A 1039 -31.14 0.06 19.94
C ASP A 1039 -29.81 0.03 20.73
N ALA A 1040 -29.37 -1.17 21.13
CA ALA A 1040 -28.07 -1.36 21.79
C ALA A 1040 -26.89 -0.98 20.87
N VAL A 1041 -26.94 -1.26 19.57
CA VAL A 1041 -25.94 -0.77 18.58
C VAL A 1041 -25.92 0.77 18.57
N GLY A 1042 -27.09 1.41 18.52
CA GLY A 1042 -27.24 2.87 18.54
C GLY A 1042 -26.66 3.51 19.81
N GLU A 1043 -26.79 2.85 20.95
CA GLU A 1043 -26.29 3.34 22.25
C GLU A 1043 -24.79 3.09 22.44
N ASN A 1044 -24.27 1.94 22.00
CA ASN A 1044 -22.92 1.49 22.36
C ASN A 1044 -21.88 1.73 21.25
N LEU A 1045 -22.30 1.78 19.98
CA LEU A 1045 -21.38 1.77 18.83
C LEU A 1045 -21.45 3.05 17.99
N VAL A 1046 -22.57 3.78 18.00
CA VAL A 1046 -22.71 5.05 17.27
C VAL A 1046 -22.15 6.20 18.12
N ARG A 1047 -20.90 6.59 17.83
CA ARG A 1047 -20.19 7.67 18.54
C ARG A 1047 -20.37 8.99 17.80
N ARG A 1048 -21.54 9.63 17.97
CA ARG A 1048 -21.92 10.87 17.25
C ARG A 1048 -20.88 12.00 17.36
N ASN A 1049 -20.37 12.28 18.55
CA ASN A 1049 -19.34 13.32 18.77
C ASN A 1049 -18.02 13.02 18.06
N ASP A 1050 -17.76 11.73 17.85
CA ASP A 1050 -16.57 11.28 17.12
C ASP A 1050 -16.80 11.13 15.62
N GLY A 1051 -18.05 11.21 15.18
CA GLY A 1051 -18.46 11.05 13.80
C GLY A 1051 -18.12 9.66 13.26
N LEU A 1052 -18.32 8.61 14.05
CA LEU A 1052 -18.03 7.23 13.62
C LEU A 1052 -18.98 6.19 14.22
N VAL A 1053 -19.11 5.04 13.56
CA VAL A 1053 -19.81 3.84 14.05
C VAL A 1053 -18.80 2.70 14.23
N ALA A 1054 -18.45 2.39 15.48
CA ALA A 1054 -17.50 1.32 15.79
C ALA A 1054 -18.04 -0.05 15.34
N LEU A 1055 -17.16 -0.94 14.88
CA LEU A 1055 -17.54 -2.31 14.51
C LEU A 1055 -17.93 -3.11 15.76
N PHE A 1056 -17.22 -2.91 16.86
CA PHE A 1056 -17.53 -3.46 18.18
C PHE A 1056 -16.91 -2.64 19.31
N SER A 1057 -17.35 -2.89 20.54
CA SER A 1057 -16.84 -2.22 21.73
C SER A 1057 -16.90 -3.12 22.97
N ALA A 1058 -15.92 -3.08 23.89
CA ALA A 1058 -14.63 -2.38 23.79
C ALA A 1058 -13.66 -3.10 22.81
N PRO A 1059 -12.62 -2.46 22.27
CA PRO A 1059 -11.60 -3.14 21.45
C PRO A 1059 -10.84 -4.23 22.22
N PHE A 1060 -10.27 -5.21 21.52
CA PHE A 1060 -9.40 -6.22 22.12
C PHE A 1060 -8.02 -5.65 22.50
N ASP A 1061 -7.53 -5.98 23.68
CA ASP A 1061 -6.16 -5.68 24.11
C ASP A 1061 -5.58 -6.78 25.01
N GLN A 1062 -6.31 -7.15 26.07
CA GLN A 1062 -5.86 -8.07 27.11
C GLN A 1062 -6.75 -9.29 27.29
N THR A 1063 -7.72 -9.51 26.39
CA THR A 1063 -8.59 -10.70 26.41
C THR A 1063 -7.81 -12.01 26.63
N PRO A 1064 -8.30 -12.89 27.54
CA PRO A 1064 -7.67 -14.19 27.81
C PRO A 1064 -7.87 -15.20 26.66
N HIS A 1065 -9.00 -15.12 25.96
CA HIS A 1065 -9.26 -15.92 24.76
C HIS A 1065 -8.69 -15.18 23.55
N ASP A 1066 -7.97 -15.90 22.70
CA ASP A 1066 -7.30 -15.33 21.55
C ASP A 1066 -8.24 -15.26 20.34
N PRO A 1067 -8.73 -14.07 19.95
CA PRO A 1067 -9.61 -13.95 18.79
C PRO A 1067 -8.86 -14.14 17.48
N GLY A 1068 -7.53 -13.98 17.45
CA GLY A 1068 -6.74 -13.95 16.23
C GLY A 1068 -5.93 -12.67 16.08
N TYR A 1069 -5.42 -12.43 14.87
CA TYR A 1069 -4.49 -11.32 14.61
C TYR A 1069 -5.12 -9.93 14.84
N ILE A 1070 -6.45 -9.83 14.92
CA ILE A 1070 -7.16 -8.58 15.23
C ILE A 1070 -6.65 -7.92 16.51
N LYS A 1071 -6.26 -8.71 17.53
CA LYS A 1071 -5.69 -8.23 18.80
C LYS A 1071 -4.32 -7.55 18.62
N GLY A 1072 -3.62 -7.88 17.53
CA GLY A 1072 -2.36 -7.24 17.14
C GLY A 1072 -2.54 -5.78 16.76
N TYR A 1073 -3.68 -5.38 16.19
CA TYR A 1073 -3.95 -3.97 15.95
C TYR A 1073 -4.05 -3.20 17.26
N PRO A 1074 -3.54 -1.95 17.32
CA PRO A 1074 -3.81 -1.07 18.44
C PRO A 1074 -5.33 -0.93 18.70
N PRO A 1075 -5.77 -0.93 19.97
CA PRO A 1075 -7.18 -0.79 20.30
C PRO A 1075 -7.80 0.47 19.69
N GLY A 1076 -8.90 0.33 18.93
CA GLY A 1076 -9.59 1.42 18.24
C GLY A 1076 -9.13 1.67 16.80
N LEU A 1077 -8.22 0.85 16.24
CA LEU A 1077 -7.83 0.89 14.83
C LEU A 1077 -8.49 -0.24 14.05
N ARG A 1078 -8.78 0.04 12.77
CA ARG A 1078 -9.16 -0.98 11.79
C ARG A 1078 -10.35 -1.81 12.29
N GLU A 1079 -10.32 -3.12 12.11
CA GLU A 1079 -11.34 -4.04 12.61
C GLU A 1079 -11.38 -4.09 14.15
N ASN A 1080 -10.30 -3.74 14.87
CA ASN A 1080 -10.21 -3.83 16.33
C ASN A 1080 -10.89 -2.64 17.04
N GLY A 1081 -12.22 -2.56 16.97
CA GLY A 1081 -13.04 -1.55 17.64
C GLY A 1081 -12.98 -0.14 17.03
N GLY A 1082 -12.33 0.03 15.87
CA GLY A 1082 -12.53 1.19 15.00
C GLY A 1082 -13.86 1.10 14.25
N GLN A 1083 -14.21 2.14 13.49
CA GLN A 1083 -15.21 1.97 12.44
C GLN A 1083 -14.55 1.25 11.28
N TYR A 1084 -14.92 0.00 11.05
CA TYR A 1084 -14.64 -0.65 9.77
C TYR A 1084 -15.86 -0.43 8.87
N THR A 1085 -15.78 0.62 8.05
CA THR A 1085 -16.91 1.27 7.39
C THR A 1085 -17.80 0.28 6.64
N HIS A 1086 -17.22 -0.71 5.95
CA HIS A 1086 -17.97 -1.75 5.25
C HIS A 1086 -18.94 -2.48 6.21
N GLY A 1087 -18.45 -3.09 7.29
CA GLY A 1087 -19.28 -3.82 8.25
C GLY A 1087 -20.22 -2.90 9.02
N SER A 1088 -19.79 -1.66 9.31
CA SER A 1088 -20.61 -0.67 9.99
C SER A 1088 -21.80 -0.17 9.15
N ILE A 1089 -21.70 -0.13 7.81
CA ILE A 1089 -22.80 0.28 6.92
C ILE A 1089 -24.01 -0.65 7.02
N TRP A 1090 -23.84 -1.92 7.41
CA TRP A 1090 -24.99 -2.81 7.60
C TRP A 1090 -25.93 -2.32 8.70
N SER A 1091 -25.44 -1.54 9.66
CA SER A 1091 -26.30 -0.89 10.66
C SER A 1091 -27.24 0.14 10.04
N LEU A 1092 -26.78 0.91 9.04
CA LEU A 1092 -27.62 1.83 8.27
C LEU A 1092 -28.74 1.07 7.54
N ILE A 1093 -28.40 -0.06 6.90
CA ILE A 1093 -29.40 -0.91 6.23
C ILE A 1093 -30.41 -1.46 7.25
N ALA A 1094 -29.95 -1.95 8.39
CA ALA A 1094 -30.80 -2.50 9.44
C ALA A 1094 -31.76 -1.44 10.02
N PHE A 1095 -31.30 -0.22 10.30
CA PHE A 1095 -32.20 0.86 10.75
C PHE A 1095 -33.22 1.25 9.67
N ALA A 1096 -32.82 1.28 8.39
CA ALA A 1096 -33.75 1.52 7.29
C ALA A 1096 -34.84 0.44 7.21
N LEU A 1097 -34.48 -0.84 7.36
CA LEU A 1097 -35.42 -1.96 7.38
C LEU A 1097 -36.37 -1.94 8.60
N LEU A 1098 -35.92 -1.38 9.73
CA LEU A 1098 -36.76 -1.15 10.91
C LEU A 1098 -37.70 0.07 10.76
N GLY A 1099 -37.52 0.89 9.73
CA GLY A 1099 -38.30 2.10 9.48
C GLY A 1099 -37.83 3.33 10.27
N ASP A 1100 -36.62 3.31 10.82
CA ASP A 1100 -36.06 4.39 11.65
C ASP A 1100 -35.35 5.46 10.80
N GLY A 1101 -36.14 6.27 10.10
CA GLY A 1101 -35.66 7.29 9.17
C GLY A 1101 -34.79 8.38 9.81
N GLU A 1102 -34.96 8.67 11.09
CA GLU A 1102 -34.15 9.66 11.80
C GLU A 1102 -32.75 9.11 12.08
N ARG A 1103 -32.61 7.88 12.58
CA ARG A 1103 -31.29 7.24 12.72
C ARG A 1103 -30.61 7.02 11.37
N VAL A 1104 -31.38 6.73 10.31
CA VAL A 1104 -30.86 6.71 8.94
C VAL A 1104 -30.21 8.05 8.58
N GLY A 1105 -30.86 9.18 8.88
CA GLY A 1105 -30.30 10.52 8.68
C GLY A 1105 -28.98 10.76 9.41
N ASP A 1106 -28.91 10.42 10.69
CA ASP A 1106 -27.69 10.49 11.50
C ASP A 1106 -26.55 9.68 10.86
N LEU A 1107 -26.84 8.45 10.44
CA LEU A 1107 -25.85 7.54 9.89
C LEU A 1107 -25.39 7.95 8.48
N LEU A 1108 -26.26 8.52 7.65
CA LEU A 1108 -25.85 9.10 6.37
C LEU A 1108 -24.79 10.18 6.57
N GLU A 1109 -24.98 11.07 7.55
CA GLU A 1109 -23.98 12.10 7.88
C GLU A 1109 -22.67 11.48 8.40
N ILE A 1110 -22.76 10.44 9.25
CA ILE A 1110 -21.58 9.74 9.76
C ILE A 1110 -20.86 8.97 8.67
N PHE A 1111 -21.51 8.44 7.63
CA PHE A 1111 -20.82 7.69 6.58
C PHE A 1111 -20.40 8.55 5.38
N ASP A 1112 -20.90 9.76 5.24
CA ASP A 1112 -20.62 10.66 4.11
C ASP A 1112 -19.20 11.30 4.19
N PRO A 1113 -18.25 10.92 3.32
CA PRO A 1113 -16.89 11.46 3.33
C PRO A 1113 -16.83 12.95 2.98
N VAL A 1114 -17.81 13.48 2.24
CA VAL A 1114 -17.89 14.89 1.86
C VAL A 1114 -18.18 15.73 3.11
N ARG A 1115 -19.18 15.32 3.90
CA ARG A 1115 -19.55 15.99 5.15
C ARG A 1115 -18.47 15.86 6.23
N LYS A 1116 -17.78 14.71 6.30
CA LYS A 1116 -16.62 14.49 7.19
C LYS A 1116 -15.46 15.44 6.98
N ALA A 1117 -15.42 16.13 5.86
CA ALA A 1117 -14.34 17.01 5.47
C ALA A 1117 -14.85 18.30 4.83
N ALA A 1118 -16.07 18.74 5.17
CA ALA A 1118 -16.71 19.92 4.57
C ALA A 1118 -16.12 21.25 5.06
N THR A 1119 -15.40 21.25 6.19
CA THR A 1119 -14.72 22.43 6.75
C THR A 1119 -13.22 22.16 6.96
N PRO A 1120 -12.37 23.20 7.09
CA PRO A 1120 -10.94 23.01 7.36
C PRO A 1120 -10.64 22.16 8.60
N ALA A 1121 -11.39 22.35 9.68
CA ALA A 1121 -11.20 21.57 10.92
C ALA A 1121 -11.58 20.10 10.72
N GLN A 1122 -12.68 19.84 10.01
CA GLN A 1122 -13.14 18.49 9.67
C GLN A 1122 -12.15 17.79 8.73
N ALA A 1123 -11.68 18.44 7.68
CA ALA A 1123 -10.64 17.90 6.78
C ALA A 1123 -9.33 17.63 7.53
N ALA A 1124 -8.94 18.48 8.47
CA ALA A 1124 -7.77 18.27 9.32
C ALA A 1124 -7.92 17.08 10.30
N ARG A 1125 -9.16 16.75 10.72
CA ARG A 1125 -9.50 15.56 11.53
C ARG A 1125 -9.55 14.30 10.68
N TYR A 1126 -10.30 14.32 9.57
CA TYR A 1126 -10.52 13.18 8.69
C TYR A 1126 -9.26 12.77 7.89
N LYS A 1127 -8.41 13.75 7.56
CA LYS A 1127 -7.12 13.65 6.84
C LYS A 1127 -7.19 13.23 5.37
N VAL A 1128 -7.94 12.19 5.07
CA VAL A 1128 -7.94 11.48 3.77
C VAL A 1128 -8.91 12.12 2.76
N GLU A 1129 -9.02 11.53 1.58
CA GLU A 1129 -9.81 12.05 0.46
C GLU A 1129 -11.30 12.24 0.81
N PRO A 1130 -11.88 13.42 0.55
CA PRO A 1130 -13.28 13.72 0.89
C PRO A 1130 -14.31 13.29 -0.18
N TYR A 1131 -13.87 12.71 -1.28
CA TYR A 1131 -14.71 12.33 -2.44
C TYR A 1131 -14.81 10.82 -2.65
N VAL A 1132 -14.24 10.00 -1.75
CA VAL A 1132 -14.30 8.54 -1.80
C VAL A 1132 -14.50 7.95 -0.41
N GLN A 1133 -15.06 6.75 -0.36
CA GLN A 1133 -15.20 6.00 0.88
C GLN A 1133 -13.86 5.44 1.37
N CYS A 1134 -13.68 5.49 2.69
CA CYS A 1134 -12.58 4.84 3.40
C CYS A 1134 -12.96 3.44 3.90
N ALA A 1135 -11.98 2.54 4.01
CA ALA A 1135 -12.20 1.26 4.67
C ALA A 1135 -12.46 1.45 6.16
N ASP A 1136 -11.75 2.38 6.80
CA ASP A 1136 -11.78 2.52 8.25
C ASP A 1136 -11.69 3.98 8.74
N VAL A 1137 -12.28 4.23 9.93
CA VAL A 1137 -12.16 5.49 10.70
C VAL A 1137 -11.73 5.14 12.12
N TYR A 1138 -10.63 5.74 12.57
CA TYR A 1138 -10.00 5.41 13.85
C TYR A 1138 -10.78 5.97 15.05
N ALA A 1139 -10.79 5.18 16.12
CA ALA A 1139 -11.49 5.45 17.37
C ALA A 1139 -10.53 5.71 18.55
N VAL A 1140 -9.21 5.68 18.31
CA VAL A 1140 -8.16 5.88 19.31
C VAL A 1140 -7.57 7.29 19.26
N GLU A 1141 -7.31 7.88 20.42
CA GLU A 1141 -6.56 9.13 20.52
C GLU A 1141 -5.08 8.94 20.10
N PRO A 1142 -4.44 9.95 19.48
CA PRO A 1142 -4.98 11.26 19.08
C PRO A 1142 -5.63 11.25 17.67
N HIS A 1143 -5.96 10.07 17.13
CA HIS A 1143 -6.44 9.90 15.75
C HIS A 1143 -7.96 9.74 15.64
N THR A 1144 -8.73 10.00 16.69
CA THR A 1144 -10.19 9.82 16.69
C THR A 1144 -10.85 10.61 15.55
N GLY A 1145 -11.53 9.90 14.64
CA GLY A 1145 -12.19 10.47 13.46
C GLY A 1145 -11.30 10.57 12.21
N ARG A 1146 -10.03 10.15 12.27
CA ARG A 1146 -9.15 10.05 11.09
C ARG A 1146 -9.54 8.86 10.22
N GLY A 1147 -9.67 9.07 8.92
CA GLY A 1147 -9.87 8.00 7.94
C GLY A 1147 -8.57 7.25 7.63
N GLY A 1148 -8.71 5.98 7.26
CA GLY A 1148 -7.64 5.10 6.81
C GLY A 1148 -8.08 4.25 5.62
N CYS A 1149 -7.10 3.81 4.83
CA CYS A 1149 -7.30 2.92 3.69
C CYS A 1149 -8.45 3.35 2.75
N THR A 1150 -8.33 4.55 2.16
CA THR A 1150 -9.25 5.06 1.14
C THR A 1150 -9.19 4.26 -0.16
N TRP A 1151 -10.22 4.43 -0.99
CA TRP A 1151 -10.40 3.78 -2.30
C TRP A 1151 -10.62 2.27 -2.25
N TYR A 1152 -9.66 1.49 -1.74
CA TYR A 1152 -9.66 0.03 -1.80
C TYR A 1152 -10.50 -0.58 -0.66
N SER A 1153 -11.82 -0.43 -0.73
CA SER A 1153 -12.78 -1.07 0.18
C SER A 1153 -14.13 -1.34 -0.47
N GLY A 1154 -14.79 -2.44 -0.07
CA GLY A 1154 -16.20 -2.71 -0.39
C GLY A 1154 -17.19 -1.71 0.25
N SER A 1155 -16.71 -0.81 1.12
CA SER A 1155 -17.50 0.29 1.70
C SER A 1155 -18.25 1.10 0.63
N ALA A 1156 -17.63 1.33 -0.53
CA ALA A 1156 -18.24 2.13 -1.61
C ALA A 1156 -19.48 1.45 -2.20
N GLY A 1157 -19.36 0.16 -2.52
CA GLY A 1157 -20.46 -0.64 -3.05
C GLY A 1157 -21.61 -0.77 -2.04
N TRP A 1158 -21.30 -1.08 -0.79
CA TRP A 1158 -22.32 -1.17 0.25
C TRP A 1158 -22.97 0.15 0.59
N PHE A 1159 -22.25 1.27 0.61
CA PHE A 1159 -22.85 2.57 0.87
C PHE A 1159 -23.77 3.01 -0.28
N TYR A 1160 -23.34 2.77 -1.53
CA TYR A 1160 -24.16 3.01 -2.71
C TYR A 1160 -25.48 2.21 -2.63
N ARG A 1161 -25.38 0.89 -2.38
CA ARG A 1161 -26.55 0.04 -2.25
C ARG A 1161 -27.41 0.44 -1.05
N ALA A 1162 -26.82 0.73 0.11
CA ALA A 1162 -27.53 1.20 1.31
C ALA A 1162 -28.44 2.39 0.99
N ILE A 1163 -27.88 3.40 0.30
CA ILE A 1163 -28.63 4.59 -0.09
C ILE A 1163 -29.71 4.23 -1.13
N VAL A 1164 -29.34 3.56 -2.21
CA VAL A 1164 -30.25 3.31 -3.34
C VAL A 1164 -31.37 2.33 -2.96
N GLU A 1165 -31.03 1.16 -2.41
CA GLU A 1165 -31.95 0.04 -2.23
C GLU A 1165 -32.77 0.10 -0.93
N TRP A 1166 -32.30 0.80 0.10
CA TRP A 1166 -32.96 0.81 1.41
C TRP A 1166 -33.32 2.21 1.94
N VAL A 1167 -32.50 3.24 1.72
CA VAL A 1167 -32.85 4.61 2.12
C VAL A 1167 -33.86 5.22 1.14
N LEU A 1168 -33.47 5.33 -0.13
CA LEU A 1168 -34.38 5.74 -1.21
C LEU A 1168 -35.38 4.62 -1.53
N GLY A 1169 -35.01 3.37 -1.23
CA GLY A 1169 -35.89 2.22 -1.30
C GLY A 1169 -36.10 1.68 -2.71
N LEU A 1170 -35.26 2.05 -3.68
CA LEU A 1170 -35.36 1.66 -5.08
C LEU A 1170 -34.99 0.19 -5.26
N LYS A 1171 -35.93 -0.62 -5.73
CA LYS A 1171 -35.71 -2.01 -6.11
C LYS A 1171 -36.30 -2.28 -7.49
N LEU A 1172 -35.45 -2.75 -8.40
CA LEU A 1172 -35.90 -3.38 -9.63
C LEU A 1172 -36.10 -4.87 -9.37
N GLN A 1173 -37.23 -5.39 -9.84
CA GLN A 1173 -37.63 -6.80 -9.75
C GLN A 1173 -37.98 -7.27 -11.16
N GLY A 1174 -36.96 -7.61 -11.95
CA GLY A 1174 -37.10 -7.89 -13.37
C GLY A 1174 -37.65 -6.69 -14.14
N ASP A 1175 -38.92 -6.75 -14.52
CA ASP A 1175 -39.66 -5.70 -15.23
C ASP A 1175 -40.53 -4.84 -14.29
N ARG A 1176 -40.33 -4.90 -12.98
CA ARG A 1176 -41.09 -4.09 -12.00
C ARG A 1176 -40.19 -3.15 -11.21
N LEU A 1177 -40.68 -1.94 -11.01
CA LEU A 1177 -40.09 -0.91 -10.16
C LEU A 1177 -40.87 -0.80 -8.84
N CYS A 1178 -40.18 -1.07 -7.74
CA CYS A 1178 -40.70 -0.94 -6.38
C CYS A 1178 -39.88 0.11 -5.63
N ILE A 1179 -40.55 1.03 -4.93
CA ILE A 1179 -39.90 2.06 -4.11
C ILE A 1179 -40.51 2.04 -2.71
N VAL A 1180 -39.69 1.70 -1.71
CA VAL A 1180 -40.08 1.65 -0.30
C VAL A 1180 -39.06 2.44 0.53
N PRO A 1181 -39.20 3.78 0.62
CA PRO A 1181 -38.19 4.62 1.21
C PRO A 1181 -38.21 4.54 2.74
N CYS A 1182 -37.02 4.71 3.34
CA CYS A 1182 -36.83 5.02 4.74
C CYS A 1182 -35.91 6.25 4.83
N ILE A 1183 -36.50 7.43 4.92
CA ILE A 1183 -35.83 8.73 4.83
C ILE A 1183 -36.04 9.55 6.12
N PRO A 1184 -35.18 10.55 6.39
CA PRO A 1184 -35.42 11.50 7.47
C PRO A 1184 -36.72 12.29 7.30
N ARG A 1185 -37.39 12.64 8.39
CA ARG A 1185 -38.67 13.38 8.34
C ARG A 1185 -38.56 14.75 7.70
N ASN A 1186 -37.38 15.35 7.76
CA ASN A 1186 -37.10 16.67 7.20
C ASN A 1186 -36.83 16.64 5.69
N TRP A 1187 -36.92 15.49 5.02
CA TRP A 1187 -36.85 15.41 3.56
C TRP A 1187 -38.23 15.66 2.96
N PRO A 1188 -38.47 16.82 2.31
CA PRO A 1188 -39.77 17.13 1.73
C PRO A 1188 -40.06 16.33 0.46
N GLU A 1189 -39.01 16.02 -0.32
CA GLU A 1189 -39.09 15.25 -1.55
C GLU A 1189 -37.70 14.71 -1.95
N PHE A 1190 -37.69 13.73 -2.84
CA PHE A 1190 -36.51 13.36 -3.63
C PHE A 1190 -36.95 12.82 -5.00
N SER A 1191 -36.03 12.79 -5.97
CA SER A 1191 -36.29 12.23 -7.29
C SER A 1191 -35.24 11.21 -7.71
N ILE A 1192 -35.66 10.26 -8.54
CA ILE A 1192 -34.83 9.21 -9.14
C ILE A 1192 -35.12 9.18 -10.63
N ARG A 1193 -34.08 9.27 -11.46
CA ARG A 1193 -34.13 8.89 -12.86
C ARG A 1193 -33.47 7.52 -13.02
N CYS A 1194 -34.22 6.53 -13.48
CA CYS A 1194 -33.70 5.20 -13.79
C CYS A 1194 -34.05 4.77 -15.22
N GLN A 1195 -33.32 3.80 -15.77
CA GLN A 1195 -33.51 3.33 -17.15
C GLN A 1195 -33.87 1.84 -17.21
N ARG A 1196 -34.76 1.50 -18.14
CA ARG A 1196 -35.05 0.12 -18.56
C ARG A 1196 -34.85 0.04 -20.08
N GLY A 1197 -33.78 -0.63 -20.51
CA GLY A 1197 -33.42 -0.63 -21.93
C GLY A 1197 -33.17 0.79 -22.44
N THR A 1198 -34.00 1.24 -23.37
CA THR A 1198 -33.96 2.60 -23.94
C THR A 1198 -34.95 3.57 -23.28
N THR A 1199 -35.92 3.08 -22.49
CA THR A 1199 -36.93 3.88 -21.80
C THR A 1199 -36.39 4.47 -20.49
N ALA A 1200 -36.73 5.73 -20.22
CA ALA A 1200 -36.40 6.43 -18.98
C ALA A 1200 -37.62 6.55 -18.05
N TYR A 1201 -37.40 6.37 -16.75
CA TYR A 1201 -38.40 6.56 -15.71
C TYR A 1201 -37.95 7.68 -14.78
N GLU A 1202 -38.73 8.75 -14.72
CA GLU A 1202 -38.54 9.88 -13.80
C GLU A 1202 -39.51 9.75 -12.63
N VAL A 1203 -38.97 9.36 -11.48
CA VAL A 1203 -39.72 9.10 -10.26
C VAL A 1203 -39.56 10.29 -9.31
N THR A 1204 -40.67 10.87 -8.86
CA THR A 1204 -40.72 11.87 -7.79
C THR A 1204 -41.43 11.28 -6.59
N VAL A 1205 -40.76 11.32 -5.42
CA VAL A 1205 -41.33 10.87 -4.14
C VAL A 1205 -41.54 12.09 -3.25
N GLU A 1206 -42.79 12.37 -2.93
CA GLU A 1206 -43.23 13.52 -2.13
C GLU A 1206 -43.55 13.12 -0.70
N ASN A 1207 -43.07 13.89 0.27
CA ASN A 1207 -43.27 13.66 1.71
C ASN A 1207 -44.01 14.83 2.38
N PRO A 1208 -45.29 15.09 2.04
CA PRO A 1208 -46.03 16.25 2.53
C PRO A 1208 -46.32 16.21 4.04
N HIS A 1209 -46.04 15.09 4.71
CA HIS A 1209 -46.38 14.85 6.11
C HIS A 1209 -45.17 14.61 7.01
N GLY A 1210 -43.94 14.68 6.49
CA GLY A 1210 -42.73 14.38 7.27
C GLY A 1210 -42.73 12.97 7.84
N ALA A 1211 -43.18 11.99 7.05
CA ALA A 1211 -43.11 10.58 7.39
C ALA A 1211 -41.71 10.03 7.08
N CYS A 1212 -41.28 9.01 7.82
CA CYS A 1212 -40.04 8.32 7.51
C CYS A 1212 -40.19 7.36 6.33
N GLY A 1213 -41.41 6.95 5.99
CA GLY A 1213 -41.68 6.05 4.89
C GLY A 1213 -43.16 5.69 4.71
N GLY A 1214 -43.42 4.70 3.86
CA GLY A 1214 -44.76 4.21 3.55
C GLY A 1214 -45.43 5.00 2.42
N VAL A 1215 -45.76 4.31 1.32
CA VAL A 1215 -46.33 4.93 0.10
C VAL A 1215 -47.86 4.87 0.16
N ALA A 1216 -48.51 6.04 0.10
CA ALA A 1216 -49.97 6.18 0.09
C ALA A 1216 -50.55 5.98 -1.32
N ALA A 1217 -49.94 6.58 -2.33
CA ALA A 1217 -50.41 6.59 -3.71
C ALA A 1217 -49.24 6.53 -4.70
N ILE A 1218 -49.49 5.91 -5.86
CA ILE A 1218 -48.57 5.87 -7.00
C ILE A 1218 -49.36 6.27 -8.25
N GLU A 1219 -48.83 7.22 -9.00
CA GLU A 1219 -49.33 7.64 -10.31
C GLU A 1219 -48.27 7.36 -11.37
N LEU A 1220 -48.69 6.83 -12.52
CA LEU A 1220 -47.87 6.65 -13.72
C LEU A 1220 -48.48 7.50 -14.84
N ASP A 1221 -47.73 8.46 -15.36
CA ASP A 1221 -48.15 9.39 -16.42
C ASP A 1221 -49.50 10.09 -16.11
N GLY A 1222 -49.70 10.46 -14.84
CA GLY A 1222 -50.91 11.11 -14.34
C GLY A 1222 -52.08 10.16 -14.03
N VAL A 1223 -51.90 8.85 -14.19
CA VAL A 1223 -52.92 7.83 -13.89
C VAL A 1223 -52.59 7.12 -12.59
N THR A 1224 -53.51 7.20 -11.61
CA THR A 1224 -53.36 6.48 -10.32
C THR A 1224 -53.44 4.97 -10.51
N LEU A 1225 -52.43 4.24 -10.01
CA LEU A 1225 -52.40 2.78 -10.07
C LEU A 1225 -53.22 2.16 -8.93
N GLN A 1226 -54.15 1.26 -9.28
CA GLN A 1226 -54.92 0.47 -8.32
C GLN A 1226 -54.02 -0.63 -7.73
N GLY A 1227 -53.83 -0.64 -6.40
CA GLY A 1227 -52.97 -1.62 -5.72
C GLY A 1227 -51.49 -1.21 -5.62
N SER A 1228 -51.23 -0.05 -4.98
CA SER A 1228 -49.91 0.58 -4.82
C SER A 1228 -48.77 -0.32 -4.32
N ARG A 1229 -49.08 -1.46 -3.68
CA ARG A 1229 -48.07 -2.43 -3.20
C ARG A 1229 -47.39 -3.26 -4.28
N ALA A 1230 -47.96 -3.36 -5.48
CA ALA A 1230 -47.40 -4.21 -6.54
C ALA A 1230 -46.25 -3.53 -7.32
N GLY A 1231 -46.00 -2.24 -7.12
CA GLY A 1231 -45.00 -1.48 -7.88
C GLY A 1231 -45.43 -1.17 -9.33
N VAL A 1232 -44.59 -0.41 -10.03
CA VAL A 1232 -44.81 0.07 -11.41
C VAL A 1232 -44.25 -0.96 -12.40
N ALA A 1233 -45.04 -1.39 -13.38
CA ALA A 1233 -44.54 -2.23 -14.47
C ALA A 1233 -43.71 -1.38 -15.45
N LEU A 1234 -42.54 -1.89 -15.83
CA LEU A 1234 -41.59 -1.25 -16.72
C LEU A 1234 -41.71 -1.81 -18.13
N VAL A 1235 -41.68 -0.92 -19.12
CA VAL A 1235 -41.66 -1.22 -20.55
C VAL A 1235 -40.40 -0.63 -21.18
N ASP A 1236 -40.02 -1.14 -22.35
CA ASP A 1236 -38.92 -0.61 -23.16
C ASP A 1236 -39.48 -0.19 -24.53
N ASP A 1237 -40.13 0.98 -24.54
CA ASP A 1237 -40.78 1.61 -25.68
C ASP A 1237 -40.02 2.86 -26.21
N GLY A 1238 -38.91 3.22 -25.58
CA GLY A 1238 -38.08 4.38 -25.89
C GLY A 1238 -38.63 5.73 -25.38
N ALA A 1239 -39.73 5.74 -24.61
CA ALA A 1239 -40.31 6.96 -24.06
C ALA A 1239 -39.68 7.39 -22.72
N THR A 1240 -40.12 8.55 -22.20
CA THR A 1240 -39.91 8.94 -20.81
C THR A 1240 -41.24 8.83 -20.08
N HIS A 1241 -41.30 8.03 -19.02
CA HIS A 1241 -42.45 7.90 -18.14
C HIS A 1241 -42.23 8.66 -16.83
N HIS A 1242 -43.28 9.28 -16.32
CA HIS A 1242 -43.27 10.00 -15.05
C HIS A 1242 -44.02 9.21 -13.98
N VAL A 1243 -43.32 8.89 -12.89
CA VAL A 1243 -43.88 8.21 -11.73
C VAL A 1243 -43.95 9.18 -10.56
N ARG A 1244 -45.14 9.43 -10.02
CA ARG A 1244 -45.31 10.23 -8.81
C ARG A 1244 -45.72 9.32 -7.66
N MET A 1245 -45.02 9.43 -6.54
CA MET A 1245 -45.34 8.71 -5.32
C MET A 1245 -45.52 9.69 -4.17
N THR A 1246 -46.57 9.50 -3.36
CA THR A 1246 -46.82 10.33 -2.17
C THR A 1246 -46.74 9.48 -0.92
N LEU A 1247 -45.96 9.92 0.06
CA LEU A 1247 -45.82 9.21 1.34
C LEU A 1247 -47.05 9.43 2.24
N GLN A 1248 -47.40 8.39 3.00
CA GLN A 1248 -48.56 8.40 3.89
C GLN A 1248 -48.27 9.19 5.16
N LYS A 1249 -49.34 9.72 5.78
CA LYS A 1249 -49.26 10.23 7.15
C LYS A 1249 -49.04 9.04 8.10
N GLU A 1250 -48.01 9.11 8.94
CA GLU A 1250 -47.79 8.06 9.94
C GLU A 1250 -48.98 7.98 10.93
N PRO A 1251 -49.33 6.77 11.42
CA PRO A 1251 -50.32 6.63 12.48
C PRO A 1251 -49.83 7.37 13.73
N SER A 1252 -50.68 8.25 14.27
CA SER A 1252 -50.42 9.04 15.48
C SER A 1252 -50.23 8.19 16.72
#